data_AF-A0A965GUR8-F1
#
_entry.id   AF-A0A965GUR8-F1
#
_cell.length_a   1.000
_cell.length_b   1.000
_cell.length_c   1.000
_cell.angle_alpha   90.00
_cell.angle_beta   90.00
_cell.angle_gamma   90.00
#
_symmetry.space_group_name_H-M   'P 1'
#
loop_
_entity.id
_entity.type
_entity.pdbx_description
1 polymer ?
#
loop_
_entity_poly.entity_id
_entity_poly.type
_entity_poly.pdbx_seq_one_letter_code
_entity_poly.pdbx_strand_id
1 'polypeptide(L)'
;DASRNCGKKSFTLKSQATANLYYYTPFVPNAAALNNLRGTGDNCSSYGNRNFWRFYWDWFGSPIGGGFLLKSSTSDPYFISNDIKYPITDPELVKDLAPLGPLGEISTEYLDSFKTGIPMTKIIKTAPINNVSTYYFVSAGKKYLLANCEQATSMGLDCATAVQLTQVQLDALPTGPYRPDITAVAKTIPVAPAVASYFLVTDKIKIPLDCTKATTLGFKCEKAVATPATQLDALTTSRLTPATTGISPLIVNADGTRYLISAGEKHEVLDDISLADKAITTRTPSPLTLNTFSYLPWGAPIAKDGSLFVNRDLKREGVIVDGKYFDIKPETRADADFTKWFRVSTGTLSSIGLSTVAALSPITSLVIDEDSVRWTLSDTGWIKVTDNSEWTKQATLITNAALRKLPISEQIVTGDNFVRAKGQNTIYLLDEGQIRATYNAADREIFGVGLSNAVPVSIAPSSLNLIPKSVMILPPGTVVKNKKTNVVGIIEGGSRMVTLGETSMQLTLPAPRPLTSLQLVGYNDLEVLGSFKVKCDGDIFLVSDSQLHSIPVATAREYPGRATVLSPETCLLISPSPKQFSQYIGLRTTDAKTKKTSYKAFKVIKGIRYPFKNLADYKKDNSTGLQLNWVTEGFLNNLPIGAEIQSPGKPVVVEPEAKTYKIISGDSLSSIAVKFNTTVAILMRLNGINNPDRIAVGQIIKLP
;
A
#
# COMPACT_ATOMS: atom_id res chain seq x y z
N ASP A 1 -8.32 13.15 24.34
CA ASP A 1 -9.09 12.52 25.42
C ASP A 1 -8.63 13.10 26.76
N ALA A 2 -9.35 14.10 27.28
CA ALA A 2 -9.02 14.81 28.52
C ALA A 2 -9.41 14.01 29.79
N SER A 3 -9.89 12.77 29.63
CA SER A 3 -10.46 11.95 30.70
C SER A 3 -9.45 11.21 31.57
N ARG A 4 -8.16 11.16 31.20
CA ARG A 4 -7.19 10.21 31.82
C ARG A 4 -6.21 10.76 32.85
N ASN A 5 -6.20 12.06 33.17
CA ASN A 5 -5.34 12.64 34.22
C ASN A 5 -3.83 12.25 34.17
N CYS A 6 -3.27 12.03 32.98
CA CYS A 6 -1.89 11.54 32.78
C CYS A 6 -0.78 12.60 32.91
N GLY A 7 -1.07 13.80 33.42
CA GLY A 7 -0.11 14.89 33.61
C GLY A 7 0.27 15.66 32.34
N LYS A 8 1.15 16.67 32.49
CA LYS A 8 1.71 17.50 31.41
C LYS A 8 3.21 17.72 31.66
N LYS A 9 3.97 17.93 30.58
CA LYS A 9 5.42 18.23 30.65
C LYS A 9 5.74 19.41 29.74
N SER A 10 6.48 20.38 30.28
CA SER A 10 7.01 21.51 29.51
C SER A 10 8.46 21.21 29.10
N PHE A 11 8.82 21.60 27.88
CA PHE A 11 10.19 21.51 27.38
C PHE A 11 10.39 22.58 26.29
N THR A 12 11.64 22.94 26.05
CA THR A 12 12.03 23.92 25.03
C THR A 12 12.21 23.23 23.68
N LEU A 13 11.52 23.71 22.65
CA LEU A 13 11.69 23.22 21.28
C LEU A 13 13.01 23.73 20.70
N LYS A 14 13.87 22.82 20.23
CA LYS A 14 15.20 23.14 19.67
C LYS A 14 15.22 23.29 18.15
N SER A 15 14.14 22.90 17.44
CA SER A 15 14.05 23.04 15.97
C SER A 15 12.60 23.11 15.49
N GLN A 16 12.38 23.70 14.31
CA GLN A 16 11.07 23.74 13.65
C GLN A 16 10.56 22.35 13.27
N ALA A 17 11.45 21.42 12.89
CA ALA A 17 11.09 20.04 12.60
C ALA A 17 10.49 19.34 13.83
N THR A 18 11.09 19.55 15.01
CA THR A 18 10.54 19.06 16.28
C THR A 18 9.19 19.72 16.60
N ALA A 19 9.05 21.02 16.35
CA ALA A 19 7.78 21.73 16.55
C ALA A 19 6.64 21.15 15.70
N ASN A 20 6.89 20.90 14.42
CA ASN A 20 5.91 20.33 13.49
C ASN A 20 5.44 18.93 13.93
N LEU A 21 6.33 18.12 14.49
CA LEU A 21 5.98 16.80 14.99
C LEU A 21 5.03 16.86 16.21
N TYR A 22 5.25 17.82 17.11
CA TYR A 22 4.37 18.07 18.25
C TYR A 22 3.07 18.80 17.89
N TYR A 23 3.02 19.54 16.77
CA TYR A 23 1.74 20.02 16.22
C TYR A 23 0.87 18.86 15.71
N TYR A 24 1.48 17.87 15.06
CA TYR A 24 0.77 16.71 14.53
C TYR A 24 0.38 15.70 15.61
N THR A 25 1.27 15.42 16.57
CA THR A 25 0.96 14.59 17.73
C THR A 25 1.41 15.26 19.04
N PRO A 26 0.51 15.94 19.77
CA PRO A 26 0.86 16.79 20.92
C PRO A 26 1.14 16.01 22.21
N PHE A 27 1.53 14.74 22.11
CA PHE A 27 1.75 13.86 23.26
C PHE A 27 3.21 13.45 23.38
N VAL A 28 3.75 13.52 24.59
CA VAL A 28 5.11 13.07 24.93
C VAL A 28 5.02 11.62 25.42
N PRO A 29 5.81 10.68 24.87
CA PRO A 29 5.84 9.31 25.38
C PRO A 29 6.35 9.29 26.84
N ASN A 30 5.69 8.52 27.70
CA ASN A 30 6.12 8.32 29.09
C ASN A 30 7.15 7.18 29.19
N ALA A 31 7.71 6.97 30.39
CA ALA A 31 8.73 5.94 30.61
C ALA A 31 8.25 4.53 30.24
N ALA A 32 7.00 4.18 30.52
CA ALA A 32 6.43 2.88 30.15
C ALA A 32 6.40 2.67 28.62
N ALA A 33 6.01 3.69 27.85
CA ALA A 33 6.00 3.64 26.39
C ALA A 33 7.42 3.55 25.79
N LEU A 34 8.41 4.18 26.43
CA LEU A 34 9.81 4.17 26.02
C LEU A 34 10.52 2.85 26.36
N ASN A 35 10.26 2.28 27.54
CA ASN A 35 10.86 1.02 27.97
C ASN A 35 10.39 -0.19 27.13
N ASN A 36 9.25 -0.09 26.44
CA ASN A 36 8.70 -1.15 25.62
C ASN A 36 8.52 -0.72 24.16
N LEU A 37 9.59 -0.31 23.45
CA LEU A 37 9.56 0.32 22.10
C LEU A 37 8.74 -0.43 21.02
N ARG A 38 8.55 -1.75 21.15
CA ARG A 38 7.75 -2.53 20.19
C ARG A 38 6.44 -3.10 20.76
N GLY A 39 6.19 -2.92 22.05
CA GLY A 39 4.96 -3.35 22.70
C GLY A 39 4.11 -2.20 23.23
N THR A 40 3.17 -2.56 24.09
CA THR A 40 2.25 -1.67 24.80
C THR A 40 2.85 -1.26 26.15
N GLY A 41 2.76 0.03 26.46
CA GLY A 41 3.01 0.56 27.80
C GLY A 41 1.76 0.55 28.67
N ASP A 42 1.75 1.40 29.69
CA ASP A 42 0.64 1.57 30.64
C ASP A 42 -0.56 2.36 30.06
N ASN A 43 -1.56 2.59 30.91
CA ASN A 43 -2.78 3.33 30.57
C ASN A 43 -2.56 4.81 30.19
N CYS A 44 -1.39 5.37 30.50
CA CYS A 44 -0.98 6.74 30.19
C CYS A 44 0.03 6.84 29.04
N SER A 45 0.37 5.71 28.42
CA SER A 45 1.34 5.65 27.33
C SER A 45 0.80 6.31 26.06
N SER A 46 1.59 7.23 25.52
CA SER A 46 1.32 7.87 24.23
C SER A 46 2.38 7.44 23.21
N TYR A 47 1.93 7.06 22.01
CA TYR A 47 2.77 6.35 21.04
C TYR A 47 3.10 7.15 19.80
N GLY A 48 2.50 8.32 19.54
CA GLY A 48 2.63 9.06 18.28
C GLY A 48 4.07 9.38 17.89
N ASN A 49 4.67 10.38 18.54
CA ASN A 49 6.07 10.78 18.31
C ASN A 49 7.06 9.62 18.47
N ARG A 50 6.81 8.72 19.42
CA ARG A 50 7.63 7.52 19.66
C ARG A 50 7.59 6.54 18.50
N ASN A 51 6.40 6.25 17.94
CA ASN A 51 6.24 5.37 16.79
C ASN A 51 6.84 6.00 15.54
N PHE A 52 6.63 7.31 15.33
CA PHE A 52 7.24 8.02 14.23
C PHE A 52 8.76 7.88 14.27
N TRP A 53 9.39 8.18 15.42
CA TRP A 53 10.84 8.01 15.59
C TRP A 53 11.26 6.56 15.35
N ARG A 54 10.53 5.57 15.89
CA ARG A 54 10.84 4.14 15.70
C ARG A 54 10.77 3.72 14.23
N PHE A 55 9.71 4.08 13.52
CA PHE A 55 9.55 3.75 12.10
C PHE A 55 10.62 4.42 11.24
N TYR A 56 10.91 5.68 11.53
CA TYR A 56 12.00 6.38 10.87
C TYR A 56 13.34 5.68 11.11
N TRP A 57 13.60 5.27 12.35
CA TRP A 57 14.82 4.53 12.70
C TRP A 57 14.91 3.17 12.02
N ASP A 58 13.82 2.40 12.01
CA ASP A 58 13.76 1.08 11.38
C ASP A 58 13.99 1.17 9.85
N TRP A 59 13.58 2.27 9.21
CA TRP A 59 13.70 2.45 7.75
C TRP A 59 14.95 3.20 7.30
N PHE A 60 15.39 4.20 8.07
CA PHE A 60 16.41 5.17 7.64
C PHE A 60 17.58 5.29 8.62
N GLY A 61 17.56 4.59 9.76
CA GLY A 61 18.55 4.74 10.82
C GLY A 61 18.41 6.04 11.61
N SER A 62 19.49 6.43 12.31
CA SER A 62 19.45 7.57 13.23
C SER A 62 19.16 8.90 12.51
N PRO A 63 18.17 9.70 12.96
CA PRO A 63 17.86 10.99 12.37
C PRO A 63 18.82 12.12 12.80
N ILE A 64 19.84 11.84 13.62
CA ILE A 64 20.77 12.86 14.12
C ILE A 64 22.01 12.93 13.23
N GLY A 65 22.20 14.05 12.53
CA GLY A 65 23.50 14.46 12.01
C GLY A 65 24.06 13.66 10.82
N GLY A 66 23.25 13.37 9.81
CA GLY A 66 23.72 13.12 8.44
C GLY A 66 24.58 11.88 8.14
N GLY A 67 25.01 11.09 9.12
CA GLY A 67 25.87 9.92 8.88
C GLY A 67 26.38 9.25 10.15
N PHE A 68 27.34 8.34 9.99
CA PHE A 68 28.01 7.65 11.10
C PHE A 68 29.23 8.40 11.65
N LEU A 69 29.54 9.57 11.09
CA LEU A 69 30.67 10.41 11.46
C LEU A 69 30.15 11.64 12.22
N LEU A 70 30.49 11.78 13.50
CA LEU A 70 29.99 12.85 14.37
C LEU A 70 31.12 13.60 15.07
N LYS A 71 30.92 14.89 15.33
CA LYS A 71 31.75 15.69 16.22
C LYS A 71 30.90 16.65 17.06
N SER A 72 31.49 17.27 18.07
CA SER A 72 30.94 18.46 18.71
C SER A 72 31.65 19.72 18.20
N SER A 73 31.14 20.90 18.59
CA SER A 73 31.80 22.18 18.28
C SER A 73 33.24 22.27 18.81
N THR A 74 33.59 21.48 19.82
CA THR A 74 34.88 21.52 20.53
C THR A 74 35.68 20.21 20.50
N SER A 75 35.24 19.21 19.73
CA SER A 75 35.91 17.89 19.69
C SER A 75 36.41 17.52 18.29
N ASP A 76 37.36 16.59 18.26
CA ASP A 76 37.73 15.87 17.05
C ASP A 76 36.58 14.99 16.54
N PRO A 77 36.64 14.49 15.28
CA PRO A 77 35.66 13.57 14.72
C PRO A 77 35.68 12.18 15.38
N TYR A 78 34.51 11.57 15.45
CA TYR A 78 34.30 10.21 15.89
C TYR A 78 33.50 9.43 14.86
N PHE A 79 33.81 8.14 14.74
CA PHE A 79 32.93 7.18 14.08
C PHE A 79 32.03 6.50 15.12
N ILE A 80 30.74 6.38 14.83
CA ILE A 80 29.76 5.76 15.74
C ILE A 80 29.33 4.40 15.19
N SER A 81 29.51 3.35 15.98
CA SER A 81 29.04 1.99 15.66
C SER A 81 28.71 1.23 16.94
N ASN A 82 27.56 0.55 16.96
CA ASN A 82 27.08 -0.25 18.09
C ASN A 82 27.15 0.49 19.45
N ASP A 83 26.64 1.73 19.50
CA ASP A 83 26.64 2.61 20.67
C ASP A 83 28.03 2.95 21.26
N ILE A 84 29.09 2.74 20.48
CA ILE A 84 30.47 3.10 20.81
C ILE A 84 30.93 4.23 19.88
N LYS A 85 31.58 5.25 20.44
CA LYS A 85 32.29 6.29 19.70
C LYS A 85 33.78 5.94 19.56
N TYR A 86 34.27 5.83 18.34
CA TYR A 86 35.66 5.54 18.00
C TYR A 86 36.35 6.84 17.58
N PRO A 87 37.35 7.33 18.33
CA PRO A 87 38.09 8.53 17.95
C PRO A 87 38.73 8.40 16.57
N ILE A 88 38.58 9.41 15.71
CA ILE A 88 39.29 9.49 14.42
C ILE A 88 40.33 10.59 14.53
N THR A 89 41.60 10.19 14.66
CA THR A 89 42.72 11.14 14.79
C THR A 89 43.36 11.49 13.44
N ASP A 90 43.16 10.65 12.42
CA ASP A 90 43.67 10.87 11.06
C ASP A 90 42.61 11.59 10.19
N PRO A 91 42.84 12.84 9.75
CA PRO A 91 41.92 13.55 8.86
C PRO A 91 41.71 12.86 7.51
N GLU A 92 42.68 12.09 7.00
CA GLU A 92 42.51 11.33 5.76
C GLU A 92 41.56 10.15 5.92
N LEU A 93 41.47 9.57 7.12
CA LEU A 93 40.50 8.51 7.41
C LEU A 93 39.06 9.02 7.35
N VAL A 94 38.80 10.28 7.72
CA VAL A 94 37.46 10.89 7.54
C VAL A 94 37.06 10.93 6.06
N LYS A 95 38.02 11.20 5.16
CA LYS A 95 37.80 11.18 3.70
C LYS A 95 37.61 9.75 3.18
N ASP A 96 38.43 8.81 3.66
CA ASP A 96 38.33 7.39 3.30
C ASP A 96 36.99 6.77 3.73
N LEU A 97 36.33 7.34 4.74
CA LEU A 97 35.02 6.93 5.25
C LEU A 97 33.85 7.78 4.73
N ALA A 98 34.06 8.70 3.78
CA ALA A 98 33.01 9.58 3.26
C ALA A 98 31.69 8.88 2.82
N PRO A 99 31.69 7.65 2.28
CA PRO A 99 30.45 6.94 1.97
C PRO A 99 29.57 6.60 3.18
N LEU A 100 30.11 6.69 4.40
CA LEU A 100 29.38 6.53 5.67
C LEU A 100 28.57 7.77 6.05
N GLY A 101 28.55 8.78 5.18
CA GLY A 101 27.80 10.03 5.34
C GLY A 101 28.70 11.21 5.70
N PRO A 102 28.20 12.45 5.53
CA PRO A 102 28.91 13.66 5.94
C PRO A 102 29.22 13.67 7.45
N LEU A 103 30.27 14.41 7.82
CA LEU A 103 30.60 14.70 9.20
C LEU A 103 29.53 15.62 9.83
N GLY A 104 28.73 15.07 10.73
CA GLY A 104 27.69 15.79 11.47
C GLY A 104 28.21 16.45 12.74
N GLU A 105 27.63 17.60 13.12
CA GLU A 105 27.91 18.27 14.39
C GLU A 105 26.74 18.11 15.39
N ILE A 106 27.04 17.69 16.61
CA ILE A 106 26.08 17.43 17.71
C ILE A 106 26.55 18.07 19.02
N SER A 107 25.67 18.15 20.02
CA SER A 107 26.03 18.68 21.34
C SER A 107 27.01 17.76 22.08
N THR A 108 27.95 18.35 22.82
CA THR A 108 28.96 17.63 23.61
C THR A 108 28.32 16.61 24.56
N GLU A 109 27.23 16.98 25.24
CA GLU A 109 26.54 16.09 26.19
C GLU A 109 25.96 14.84 25.51
N TYR A 110 25.55 14.96 24.25
CA TYR A 110 25.02 13.82 23.49
C TYR A 110 26.14 12.96 22.94
N LEU A 111 27.22 13.57 22.45
CA LEU A 111 28.42 12.85 22.03
C LEU A 111 29.06 12.09 23.21
N ASP A 112 28.97 12.63 24.43
CA ASP A 112 29.48 12.00 25.65
C ASP A 112 28.58 10.92 26.23
N SER A 113 27.36 10.76 25.70
CA SER A 113 26.49 9.63 26.06
C SER A 113 26.97 8.28 25.49
N PHE A 114 27.83 8.29 24.46
CA PHE A 114 28.41 7.09 23.87
C PHE A 114 29.66 6.62 24.64
N LYS A 115 29.82 5.31 24.78
CA LYS A 115 31.06 4.74 25.33
C LYS A 115 32.22 4.98 24.38
N THR A 116 33.35 5.49 24.87
CA THR A 116 34.55 5.66 24.04
C THR A 116 35.26 4.33 23.80
N GLY A 117 35.49 4.00 22.53
CA GLY A 117 36.22 2.83 22.07
C GLY A 117 37.70 3.11 21.81
N ILE A 118 38.37 2.14 21.17
CA ILE A 118 39.73 2.31 20.65
C ILE A 118 39.75 3.35 19.50
N PRO A 119 40.89 4.01 19.22
CA PRO A 119 41.03 4.84 18.02
C PRO A 119 40.75 4.03 16.75
N MET A 120 40.04 4.63 15.80
CA MET A 120 39.76 4.00 14.51
C MET A 120 40.98 4.05 13.60
N THR A 121 41.24 2.97 12.89
CA THR A 121 42.34 2.85 11.91
C THR A 121 41.77 2.54 10.51
N LYS A 122 42.65 2.43 9.50
CA LYS A 122 42.26 2.05 8.13
C LYS A 122 41.87 0.58 7.98
N ILE A 123 41.86 -0.22 9.04
CA ILE A 123 41.42 -1.61 9.01
C ILE A 123 40.08 -1.76 9.74
N ILE A 124 39.13 -2.41 9.08
CA ILE A 124 37.78 -2.68 9.59
C ILE A 124 37.50 -4.18 9.52
N LYS A 125 36.51 -4.65 10.27
CA LYS A 125 36.09 -6.05 10.24
C LYS A 125 34.57 -6.23 10.30
N THR A 126 34.12 -7.39 9.83
CA THR A 126 32.72 -7.84 10.01
C THR A 126 32.47 -8.31 11.43
N ALA A 127 31.20 -8.43 11.81
CA ALA A 127 30.83 -9.29 12.92
C ALA A 127 31.31 -10.73 12.66
N PRO A 128 31.73 -11.47 13.70
CA PRO A 128 32.22 -12.83 13.53
C PRO A 128 31.07 -13.78 13.14
N ILE A 129 31.33 -14.64 12.16
CA ILE A 129 30.49 -15.79 11.83
C ILE A 129 31.31 -17.03 12.19
N ASN A 130 30.81 -17.88 13.09
CA ASN A 130 31.55 -19.03 13.62
C ASN A 130 32.93 -18.66 14.20
N ASN A 131 33.02 -17.57 14.97
CA ASN A 131 34.26 -17.00 15.54
C ASN A 131 35.28 -16.49 14.51
N VAL A 132 34.92 -16.36 13.22
CA VAL A 132 35.79 -15.81 12.18
C VAL A 132 35.25 -14.48 11.69
N SER A 133 36.08 -13.44 11.72
CA SER A 133 35.77 -12.12 11.15
C SER A 133 36.47 -11.95 9.81
N THR A 134 35.82 -11.30 8.84
CA THR A 134 36.49 -10.89 7.60
C THR A 134 37.08 -9.50 7.78
N TYR A 135 38.31 -9.28 7.33
CA TYR A 135 39.04 -8.02 7.49
C TYR A 135 39.12 -7.26 6.17
N TYR A 136 39.03 -5.94 6.25
CA TYR A 136 39.16 -5.06 5.09
C TYR A 136 40.07 -3.87 5.40
N PHE A 137 40.85 -3.46 4.41
CA PHE A 137 41.53 -2.17 4.38
C PHE A 137 40.61 -1.12 3.72
N VAL A 138 40.51 0.07 4.29
CA VAL A 138 39.68 1.16 3.77
C VAL A 138 40.58 2.24 3.19
N SER A 139 40.31 2.63 1.95
CA SER A 139 40.99 3.74 1.27
C SER A 139 40.17 4.27 0.11
N ALA A 140 40.20 5.59 -0.09
CA ALA A 140 39.52 6.31 -1.16
C ALA A 140 38.02 5.98 -1.25
N GLY A 141 37.34 5.90 -0.11
CA GLY A 141 35.91 5.58 -0.05
C GLY A 141 35.57 4.14 -0.38
N LYS A 142 36.53 3.21 -0.36
CA LYS A 142 36.32 1.80 -0.70
C LYS A 142 36.90 0.87 0.35
N LYS A 143 36.32 -0.33 0.46
CA LYS A 143 36.87 -1.44 1.25
C LYS A 143 37.57 -2.47 0.36
N TYR A 144 38.74 -2.93 0.75
CA TYR A 144 39.54 -3.93 0.05
C TYR A 144 39.74 -5.13 0.96
N LEU A 145 39.41 -6.33 0.47
CA LEU A 145 39.52 -7.55 1.26
C LEU A 145 40.98 -7.83 1.64
N LEU A 146 41.22 -8.08 2.93
CA LEU A 146 42.47 -8.63 3.42
C LEU A 146 42.31 -10.16 3.56
N ALA A 147 43.18 -10.91 2.88
CA ALA A 147 43.14 -12.37 2.87
C ALA A 147 43.44 -12.95 4.25
N ASN A 148 44.31 -12.32 5.03
CA ASN A 148 44.66 -12.68 6.40
C ASN A 148 45.35 -11.50 7.13
N CYS A 149 45.67 -11.69 8.41
CA CYS A 149 46.34 -10.66 9.20
C CYS A 149 47.84 -10.49 8.90
N GLU A 150 48.50 -11.46 8.24
CA GLU A 150 49.88 -11.30 7.79
C GLU A 150 49.97 -10.26 6.66
N GLN A 151 48.98 -10.25 5.77
CA GLN A 151 48.83 -9.24 4.74
C GLN A 151 48.66 -7.85 5.36
N ALA A 152 47.84 -7.72 6.41
CA ALA A 152 47.67 -6.47 7.14
C ALA A 152 49.01 -5.98 7.74
N THR A 153 49.76 -6.87 8.39
CA THR A 153 51.09 -6.55 8.96
C THR A 153 52.07 -6.08 7.89
N SER A 154 52.06 -6.70 6.70
CA SER A 154 52.91 -6.28 5.56
C SER A 154 52.58 -4.88 5.03
N MET A 155 51.37 -4.40 5.29
CA MET A 155 50.90 -3.05 4.96
C MET A 155 51.08 -2.05 6.13
N GLY A 156 51.70 -2.47 7.24
CA GLY A 156 51.86 -1.65 8.46
C GLY A 156 50.58 -1.51 9.29
N LEU A 157 49.63 -2.43 9.14
CA LEU A 157 48.34 -2.44 9.85
C LEU A 157 48.29 -3.59 10.88
N ASP A 158 47.47 -3.40 11.93
CA ASP A 158 47.26 -4.42 12.97
C ASP A 158 45.78 -4.81 13.07
N CYS A 159 45.48 -6.09 12.78
CA CYS A 159 44.14 -6.67 12.92
C CYS A 159 43.52 -6.51 14.31
N ALA A 160 44.32 -6.43 15.39
CA ALA A 160 43.81 -6.22 16.73
C ALA A 160 43.13 -4.85 16.89
N THR A 161 43.51 -3.86 16.07
CA THR A 161 42.93 -2.52 16.04
C THR A 161 41.70 -2.40 15.14
N ALA A 162 41.30 -3.48 14.47
CA ALA A 162 40.21 -3.45 13.50
C ALA A 162 38.84 -3.19 14.17
N VAL A 163 38.21 -2.08 13.79
CA VAL A 163 36.89 -1.69 14.27
C VAL A 163 35.81 -2.50 13.57
N GLN A 164 34.85 -3.03 14.34
CA GLN A 164 33.73 -3.79 13.79
C GLN A 164 32.64 -2.84 13.29
N LEU A 165 32.29 -2.98 12.01
CA LEU A 165 31.18 -2.25 11.40
C LEU A 165 29.90 -3.09 11.39
N THR A 166 28.75 -2.43 11.48
CA THR A 166 27.44 -3.04 11.20
C THR A 166 27.32 -3.36 9.70
N GLN A 167 26.38 -4.24 9.34
CA GLN A 167 26.18 -4.60 7.94
C GLN A 167 25.83 -3.38 7.07
N VAL A 168 24.97 -2.48 7.57
CA VAL A 168 24.60 -1.23 6.87
C VAL A 168 25.81 -0.34 6.60
N GLN A 169 26.72 -0.22 7.56
CA GLN A 169 27.96 0.55 7.40
C GLN A 169 28.93 -0.11 6.42
N LEU A 170 29.02 -1.44 6.45
CA LEU A 170 29.82 -2.18 5.46
C LEU A 170 29.27 -2.01 4.05
N ASP A 171 27.95 -2.10 3.87
CA ASP A 171 27.28 -1.97 2.57
C ASP A 171 27.43 -0.57 1.99
N ALA A 172 27.50 0.45 2.84
CA ALA A 172 27.76 1.83 2.44
C ALA A 172 29.17 2.04 1.85
N LEU A 173 30.16 1.17 2.13
CA LEU A 173 31.49 1.21 1.55
C LEU A 173 31.60 0.27 0.32
N PRO A 174 31.70 0.76 -0.92
CA PRO A 174 31.90 -0.09 -2.09
C PRO A 174 33.17 -0.95 -1.99
N THR A 175 33.09 -2.19 -2.47
CA THR A 175 34.27 -3.07 -2.53
C THR A 175 35.16 -2.69 -3.71
N GLY A 176 36.44 -2.40 -3.46
CA GLY A 176 37.42 -2.12 -4.50
C GLY A 176 37.96 -3.39 -5.18
N PRO A 177 38.52 -3.29 -6.41
CA PRO A 177 39.20 -4.41 -7.04
C PRO A 177 40.38 -4.85 -6.17
N TYR A 178 40.52 -6.15 -5.94
CA TYR A 178 41.60 -6.74 -5.14
C TYR A 178 42.97 -6.24 -5.62
N ARG A 179 43.87 -5.84 -4.71
CA ARG A 179 45.35 -6.03 -4.76
C ARG A 179 46.14 -5.25 -3.67
N PRO A 180 46.68 -5.97 -2.68
CA PRO A 180 47.83 -5.46 -1.90
C PRO A 180 49.15 -6.30 -1.86
N ASP A 181 49.28 -7.51 -2.44
CA ASP A 181 50.34 -8.48 -2.02
C ASP A 181 51.22 -9.20 -3.09
N ILE A 182 51.37 -8.74 -4.35
CA ILE A 182 52.24 -9.42 -5.35
C ILE A 182 53.57 -8.68 -5.57
N THR A 183 54.73 -9.35 -5.39
CA THR A 183 56.04 -8.69 -5.20
C THR A 183 57.16 -8.83 -6.27
N ALA A 184 57.22 -9.73 -7.29
CA ALA A 184 58.27 -9.67 -8.37
C ALA A 184 58.15 -10.61 -9.62
N VAL A 185 58.97 -10.36 -10.68
CA VAL A 185 59.17 -11.10 -11.97
C VAL A 185 60.67 -11.42 -12.17
N ALA A 186 61.09 -12.48 -12.91
CA ALA A 186 62.50 -12.87 -13.19
C ALA A 186 62.91 -12.95 -14.71
N LYS A 187 64.17 -12.64 -15.07
CA LYS A 187 64.85 -12.59 -16.40
C LYS A 187 66.15 -13.41 -16.39
N THR A 188 66.77 -13.73 -17.52
CA THR A 188 68.16 -14.25 -17.60
C THR A 188 69.21 -13.15 -17.84
N ILE A 189 70.46 -13.34 -17.36
CA ILE A 189 71.61 -12.47 -17.72
C ILE A 189 72.12 -12.87 -19.11
N PRO A 190 72.07 -11.99 -20.13
CA PRO A 190 72.55 -12.33 -21.46
C PRO A 190 74.08 -12.21 -21.54
N VAL A 191 74.75 -13.30 -21.94
CA VAL A 191 76.08 -13.24 -22.57
C VAL A 191 75.82 -13.10 -24.07
N ALA A 192 76.29 -12.02 -24.69
CA ALA A 192 76.07 -11.79 -26.12
C ALA A 192 76.75 -12.89 -26.96
N PRO A 193 76.15 -13.34 -28.09
CA PRO A 193 74.94 -12.81 -28.75
C PRO A 193 73.73 -13.73 -28.52
N ALA A 194 72.92 -13.48 -27.48
CA ALA A 194 71.65 -14.17 -27.28
C ALA A 194 70.58 -13.21 -26.73
N VAL A 195 69.35 -13.36 -27.24
CA VAL A 195 68.17 -12.65 -26.73
C VAL A 195 67.77 -13.26 -25.38
N ALA A 196 67.53 -12.43 -24.37
CA ALA A 196 67.14 -12.92 -23.05
C ALA A 196 65.84 -13.75 -23.13
N SER A 197 65.87 -14.96 -22.57
CA SER A 197 64.67 -15.81 -22.42
C SER A 197 63.98 -15.49 -21.10
N TYR A 198 62.65 -15.42 -21.14
CA TYR A 198 61.81 -15.08 -19.99
C TYR A 198 61.08 -16.33 -19.50
N PHE A 199 60.98 -16.46 -18.18
CA PHE A 199 60.34 -17.61 -17.55
C PHE A 199 59.48 -17.16 -16.38
N LEU A 200 58.32 -17.81 -16.21
CA LEU A 200 57.67 -17.84 -14.90
C LEU A 200 58.36 -18.94 -14.09
N VAL A 201 58.72 -18.60 -12.86
CA VAL A 201 59.49 -19.47 -11.97
C VAL A 201 58.75 -19.68 -10.65
N THR A 202 58.71 -20.92 -10.21
CA THR A 202 58.41 -21.29 -8.81
C THR A 202 59.64 -21.94 -8.19
N ASP A 203 59.50 -22.50 -6.99
CA ASP A 203 60.53 -23.30 -6.32
C ASP A 203 60.98 -24.56 -7.10
N LYS A 204 60.17 -25.07 -8.05
CA LYS A 204 60.40 -26.37 -8.73
C LYS A 204 60.29 -26.36 -10.25
N ILE A 205 59.67 -25.34 -10.84
CA ILE A 205 59.26 -25.32 -12.25
C ILE A 205 59.67 -24.02 -12.92
N LYS A 206 60.08 -24.11 -14.20
CA LYS A 206 60.18 -22.98 -15.12
C LYS A 206 59.24 -23.14 -16.32
N ILE A 207 58.52 -22.08 -16.66
CA ILE A 207 57.61 -22.04 -17.82
C ILE A 207 58.14 -20.98 -18.80
N PRO A 208 58.51 -21.34 -20.05
CA PRO A 208 58.93 -20.37 -21.06
C PRO A 208 57.80 -19.40 -21.37
N LEU A 209 58.11 -18.11 -21.32
CA LEU A 209 57.16 -17.02 -21.53
C LEU A 209 57.72 -16.04 -22.56
N ASP A 210 56.88 -15.54 -23.46
CA ASP A 210 57.22 -14.39 -24.31
C ASP A 210 56.70 -13.09 -23.68
N CYS A 211 57.33 -11.96 -24.01
CA CYS A 211 57.00 -10.69 -23.36
C CYS A 211 55.60 -10.15 -23.67
N THR A 212 55.01 -10.57 -24.79
CA THR A 212 53.63 -10.21 -25.15
C THR A 212 52.67 -10.89 -24.18
N LYS A 213 52.84 -12.19 -23.93
CA LYS A 213 52.07 -12.97 -22.96
C LYS A 213 52.36 -12.54 -21.51
N ALA A 214 53.60 -12.15 -21.20
CA ALA A 214 53.94 -11.59 -19.90
C ALA A 214 53.14 -10.32 -19.59
N THR A 215 52.99 -9.45 -20.58
CA THR A 215 52.21 -8.21 -20.46
C THR A 215 50.73 -8.49 -20.22
N THR A 216 50.16 -9.50 -20.90
CA THR A 216 48.78 -9.98 -20.67
C THR A 216 48.58 -10.55 -19.26
N LEU A 217 49.63 -11.12 -18.66
CA LEU A 217 49.65 -11.60 -17.27
C LEU A 217 50.03 -10.50 -16.26
N GLY A 218 50.16 -9.24 -16.70
CA GLY A 218 50.47 -8.10 -15.84
C GLY A 218 51.94 -7.96 -15.45
N PHE A 219 52.84 -8.69 -16.10
CA PHE A 219 54.27 -8.68 -15.85
C PHE A 219 55.01 -7.82 -16.87
N LYS A 220 55.96 -6.99 -16.40
CA LYS A 220 56.85 -6.21 -17.27
C LYS A 220 58.18 -6.92 -17.43
N CYS A 221 58.50 -7.37 -18.64
CA CYS A 221 59.78 -8.00 -18.97
C CYS A 221 61.02 -7.15 -18.66
N GLU A 222 60.87 -5.84 -18.53
CA GLU A 222 61.95 -4.93 -18.11
C GLU A 222 62.27 -5.03 -16.61
N LYS A 223 61.33 -5.51 -15.81
CA LYS A 223 61.42 -5.64 -14.33
C LYS A 223 61.77 -7.04 -13.87
N ALA A 224 62.16 -7.88 -14.81
CA ALA A 224 62.44 -9.27 -14.59
C ALA A 224 63.85 -9.43 -13.95
N VAL A 225 63.90 -9.97 -12.73
CA VAL A 225 65.07 -10.33 -11.91
C VAL A 225 66.03 -11.25 -12.64
N ALA A 226 67.23 -10.77 -12.92
CA ALA A 226 68.24 -11.56 -13.61
C ALA A 226 68.68 -12.81 -12.79
N THR A 227 68.41 -14.01 -13.31
CA THR A 227 68.67 -15.31 -12.69
C THR A 227 69.73 -16.07 -13.51
N PRO A 228 70.76 -16.64 -12.87
CA PRO A 228 71.76 -17.46 -13.54
C PRO A 228 71.15 -18.68 -14.24
N ALA A 229 71.70 -19.07 -15.39
CA ALA A 229 71.23 -20.24 -16.15
C ALA A 229 71.25 -21.52 -15.31
N THR A 230 72.27 -21.71 -14.47
CA THR A 230 72.41 -22.87 -13.57
C THR A 230 71.25 -23.03 -12.59
N GLN A 231 70.65 -21.93 -12.10
CA GLN A 231 69.49 -21.97 -11.23
C GLN A 231 68.20 -22.26 -12.00
N LEU A 232 68.08 -21.73 -13.22
CA LEU A 232 66.95 -22.04 -14.09
C LEU A 232 67.01 -23.49 -14.58
N ASP A 233 68.19 -24.03 -14.87
CA ASP A 233 68.36 -25.40 -15.38
C ASP A 233 68.10 -26.48 -14.31
N ALA A 234 68.18 -26.10 -13.03
CA ALA A 234 67.71 -26.94 -11.93
C ALA A 234 66.18 -27.06 -11.84
N LEU A 235 65.42 -26.22 -12.55
CA LEU A 235 63.96 -26.24 -12.57
C LEU A 235 63.42 -27.08 -13.74
N THR A 236 62.35 -27.82 -13.48
CA THR A 236 61.68 -28.61 -14.51
C THR A 236 61.04 -27.69 -15.56
N THR A 237 61.35 -27.90 -16.84
CA THR A 237 60.79 -27.08 -17.93
C THR A 237 59.42 -27.60 -18.35
N SER A 238 58.39 -26.76 -18.25
CA SER A 238 57.03 -27.08 -18.74
C SER A 238 56.64 -26.17 -19.90
N ARG A 239 56.18 -26.73 -21.03
CA ARG A 239 55.78 -25.98 -22.25
C ARG A 239 54.26 -25.92 -22.38
N LEU A 240 53.72 -24.75 -22.68
CA LEU A 240 52.29 -24.55 -22.96
C LEU A 240 51.98 -24.90 -24.42
N THR A 241 51.20 -25.95 -24.68
CA THR A 241 50.60 -26.20 -26.01
C THR A 241 49.08 -26.45 -25.90
N PRO A 242 48.22 -25.80 -26.72
CA PRO A 242 46.76 -25.90 -26.60
C PRO A 242 46.21 -27.33 -26.69
N ALA A 243 46.75 -28.18 -27.57
CA ALA A 243 46.26 -29.55 -27.78
C ALA A 243 46.68 -30.57 -26.71
N THR A 244 47.75 -30.31 -25.94
CA THR A 244 48.20 -31.22 -24.86
C THR A 244 47.80 -30.75 -23.47
N THR A 245 47.28 -29.52 -23.33
CA THR A 245 46.76 -29.03 -22.04
C THR A 245 45.33 -29.46 -21.74
N GLY A 246 44.55 -29.89 -22.74
CA GLY A 246 43.13 -30.22 -22.57
C GLY A 246 42.25 -29.03 -22.14
N ILE A 247 42.78 -27.81 -22.07
CA ILE A 247 42.06 -26.64 -21.54
C ILE A 247 41.05 -26.15 -22.57
N SER A 248 39.79 -26.48 -22.32
CA SER A 248 38.64 -25.92 -23.00
C SER A 248 38.12 -24.68 -22.26
N PRO A 249 37.49 -23.72 -22.95
CA PRO A 249 36.77 -22.62 -22.31
C PRO A 249 35.44 -23.06 -21.68
N LEU A 250 34.96 -24.27 -21.95
CA LEU A 250 33.79 -24.84 -21.29
C LEU A 250 34.22 -25.63 -20.05
N ILE A 251 33.84 -25.15 -18.87
CA ILE A 251 34.03 -25.82 -17.59
C ILE A 251 32.75 -26.58 -17.26
N VAL A 252 32.88 -27.83 -16.82
CA VAL A 252 31.77 -28.67 -16.35
C VAL A 252 32.13 -29.20 -14.97
N ASN A 253 31.37 -28.79 -13.96
CA ASN A 253 31.55 -29.26 -12.59
C ASN A 253 30.91 -30.65 -12.39
N ALA A 254 31.29 -31.33 -11.31
CA ALA A 254 30.74 -32.65 -10.95
C ALA A 254 29.22 -32.64 -10.68
N ASP A 255 28.67 -31.50 -10.27
CA ASP A 255 27.23 -31.30 -10.07
C ASP A 255 26.46 -31.02 -11.39
N GLY A 256 27.16 -31.06 -12.53
CA GLY A 256 26.60 -30.78 -13.84
C GLY A 256 26.47 -29.29 -14.19
N THR A 257 26.85 -28.38 -13.29
CA THR A 257 26.88 -26.94 -13.61
C THR A 257 27.98 -26.62 -14.62
N ARG A 258 27.69 -25.67 -15.51
CA ARG A 258 28.54 -25.38 -16.66
C ARG A 258 28.83 -23.90 -16.78
N TYR A 259 30.07 -23.58 -17.17
CA TYR A 259 30.54 -22.21 -17.31
C TYR A 259 31.35 -22.06 -18.59
N LEU A 260 31.12 -20.98 -19.32
CA LEU A 260 31.92 -20.61 -20.48
C LEU A 260 32.82 -19.43 -20.11
N ILE A 261 34.11 -19.56 -20.39
CA ILE A 261 35.07 -18.46 -20.33
C ILE A 261 35.20 -17.85 -21.72
N SER A 262 34.77 -16.60 -21.87
CA SER A 262 34.85 -15.87 -23.14
C SER A 262 34.96 -14.37 -22.91
N ALA A 263 35.67 -13.68 -23.80
CA ALA A 263 35.81 -12.22 -23.78
C ALA A 263 36.28 -11.61 -22.44
N GLY A 264 37.02 -12.38 -21.63
CA GLY A 264 37.48 -11.91 -20.31
C GLY A 264 36.43 -11.97 -19.21
N GLU A 265 35.33 -12.70 -19.42
CA GLU A 265 34.26 -12.91 -18.45
C GLU A 265 34.00 -14.40 -18.25
N LYS A 266 33.34 -14.74 -17.14
CA LYS A 266 32.76 -16.06 -16.91
C LYS A 266 31.24 -16.00 -17.03
N HIS A 267 30.67 -16.90 -17.81
CA HIS A 267 29.24 -16.99 -18.11
C HIS A 267 28.71 -18.34 -17.64
N GLU A 268 27.70 -18.37 -16.79
CA GLU A 268 27.03 -19.64 -16.45
C GLU A 268 26.16 -20.09 -17.64
N VAL A 269 26.14 -21.39 -17.92
CA VAL A 269 25.45 -21.97 -19.08
C VAL A 269 24.22 -22.71 -18.59
N LEU A 270 23.05 -22.34 -19.12
CA LEU A 270 21.78 -22.94 -18.71
C LEU A 270 21.65 -24.38 -19.20
N ASP A 271 21.76 -24.59 -20.52
CA ASP A 271 21.60 -25.91 -21.13
C ASP A 271 22.24 -26.02 -22.54
N ASP A 272 22.19 -27.21 -23.15
CA ASP A 272 22.73 -27.45 -24.50
C ASP A 272 21.98 -26.67 -25.58
N ILE A 273 20.66 -26.48 -25.40
CA ILE A 273 19.86 -25.68 -26.33
C ILE A 273 20.32 -24.22 -26.31
N SER A 274 20.71 -23.71 -25.15
CA SER A 274 21.28 -22.37 -24.99
C SER A 274 22.67 -22.22 -25.61
N LEU A 275 23.50 -23.27 -25.56
CA LEU A 275 24.78 -23.29 -26.29
C LEU A 275 24.57 -23.30 -27.80
N ALA A 276 23.66 -24.15 -28.29
CA ALA A 276 23.32 -24.25 -29.70
C ALA A 276 22.73 -22.94 -30.25
N ASP A 277 21.88 -22.26 -29.46
CA ASP A 277 21.30 -20.95 -29.80
C ASP A 277 22.38 -19.87 -30.03
N LYS A 278 23.50 -19.96 -29.31
CA LYS A 278 24.66 -19.08 -29.47
C LYS A 278 25.71 -19.60 -30.47
N ALA A 279 25.40 -20.66 -31.22
CA ALA A 279 26.33 -21.33 -32.12
C ALA A 279 27.64 -21.78 -31.43
N ILE A 280 27.58 -22.09 -30.14
CA ILE A 280 28.71 -22.60 -29.36
C ILE A 280 28.67 -24.13 -29.47
N THR A 281 29.54 -24.69 -30.30
CA THR A 281 29.66 -26.14 -30.47
C THR A 281 30.09 -26.81 -29.17
N THR A 282 29.63 -28.04 -28.92
CA THR A 282 29.95 -28.82 -27.72
C THR A 282 31.45 -29.08 -27.64
N ARG A 283 32.15 -28.28 -26.83
CA ARG A 283 33.58 -28.41 -26.56
C ARG A 283 33.81 -29.52 -25.54
N THR A 284 34.94 -30.23 -25.62
CA THR A 284 35.39 -31.10 -24.53
C THR A 284 35.45 -30.29 -23.22
N PRO A 285 35.07 -30.82 -22.05
CA PRO A 285 35.18 -30.10 -20.79
C PRO A 285 36.64 -29.76 -20.43
N SER A 286 36.84 -28.60 -19.81
CA SER A 286 38.14 -28.16 -19.29
C SER A 286 38.55 -29.00 -18.08
N PRO A 287 39.84 -29.36 -17.90
CA PRO A 287 40.39 -29.91 -16.66
C PRO A 287 40.50 -28.86 -15.55
N LEU A 288 40.32 -27.56 -15.86
CA LEU A 288 40.35 -26.48 -14.88
C LEU A 288 38.98 -26.27 -14.22
N THR A 289 38.98 -25.80 -12.98
CA THR A 289 37.75 -25.49 -12.24
C THR A 289 37.39 -24.01 -12.35
N LEU A 290 36.14 -23.66 -12.04
CA LEU A 290 35.69 -22.26 -12.01
C LEU A 290 36.53 -21.39 -11.06
N ASN A 291 37.06 -21.97 -9.97
CA ASN A 291 37.86 -21.24 -8.98
C ASN A 291 39.16 -20.68 -9.58
N THR A 292 39.73 -21.37 -10.57
CA THR A 292 40.89 -20.88 -11.35
C THR A 292 40.61 -19.53 -12.02
N PHE A 293 39.35 -19.22 -12.30
CA PHE A 293 38.89 -18.00 -12.97
C PHE A 293 38.11 -17.07 -12.02
N SER A 294 38.34 -17.18 -10.70
CA SER A 294 37.68 -16.34 -9.70
C SER A 294 37.89 -14.84 -9.94
N TYR A 295 39.03 -14.46 -10.51
CA TYR A 295 39.41 -13.10 -10.89
C TYR A 295 38.63 -12.50 -12.06
N LEU A 296 38.01 -13.33 -12.91
CA LEU A 296 37.20 -12.82 -14.02
C LEU A 296 35.84 -12.34 -13.52
N PRO A 297 35.34 -11.18 -13.99
CA PRO A 297 33.98 -10.75 -13.70
C PRO A 297 32.95 -11.70 -14.30
N TRP A 298 31.75 -11.68 -13.73
CA TRP A 298 30.60 -12.38 -14.30
C TRP A 298 30.07 -11.60 -15.50
N GLY A 299 29.81 -12.32 -16.59
CA GLY A 299 29.12 -11.80 -17.78
C GLY A 299 27.65 -12.22 -17.81
N ALA A 300 26.94 -11.88 -18.89
CA ALA A 300 25.59 -12.38 -19.13
C ALA A 300 25.58 -13.92 -19.27
N PRO A 301 24.60 -14.64 -18.71
CA PRO A 301 24.55 -16.10 -18.82
C PRO A 301 24.33 -16.55 -20.27
N ILE A 302 24.80 -17.76 -20.59
CA ILE A 302 24.44 -18.44 -21.83
C ILE A 302 23.12 -19.16 -21.63
N ALA A 303 22.03 -18.42 -21.86
CA ALA A 303 20.66 -18.91 -21.74
C ALA A 303 19.85 -18.48 -22.97
N LYS A 304 19.08 -19.42 -23.55
CA LYS A 304 18.17 -19.13 -24.66
C LYS A 304 16.99 -18.27 -24.17
N ASP A 305 16.67 -17.23 -24.93
CA ASP A 305 15.52 -16.37 -24.64
C ASP A 305 14.20 -17.15 -24.53
N GLY A 306 13.33 -16.76 -23.60
CA GLY A 306 12.07 -17.45 -23.33
C GLY A 306 12.21 -18.77 -22.57
N SER A 307 13.34 -19.00 -21.89
CA SER A 307 13.52 -20.17 -21.03
C SER A 307 13.00 -19.93 -19.61
N LEU A 308 12.28 -20.92 -19.07
CA LEU A 308 11.86 -21.05 -17.67
C LEU A 308 12.80 -22.05 -16.98
N PHE A 309 13.41 -21.65 -15.87
CA PHE A 309 14.39 -22.47 -15.16
C PHE A 309 14.48 -22.08 -13.68
N VAL A 310 15.13 -22.92 -12.88
CA VAL A 310 15.32 -22.68 -11.45
C VAL A 310 16.58 -21.84 -11.21
N ASN A 311 16.43 -20.73 -10.48
CA ASN A 311 17.54 -20.10 -9.78
C ASN A 311 17.92 -20.97 -8.57
N ARG A 312 19.11 -21.56 -8.64
CA ARG A 312 19.59 -22.57 -7.69
C ARG A 312 19.83 -22.00 -6.30
N ASP A 313 20.09 -20.71 -6.15
CA ASP A 313 20.36 -20.09 -4.86
C ASP A 313 19.06 -19.67 -4.18
N LEU A 314 18.15 -19.06 -4.95
CA LEU A 314 16.83 -18.64 -4.43
C LEU A 314 15.84 -19.79 -4.30
N LYS A 315 16.10 -20.94 -4.94
CA LYS A 315 15.20 -22.09 -5.04
C LYS A 315 13.84 -21.70 -5.63
N ARG A 316 13.85 -20.82 -6.63
CA ARG A 316 12.66 -20.28 -7.30
C ARG A 316 12.82 -20.38 -8.80
N GLU A 317 11.70 -20.54 -9.50
CA GLU A 317 11.69 -20.46 -10.95
C GLU A 317 11.73 -19.00 -11.40
N GLY A 318 12.43 -18.76 -12.49
CA GLY A 318 12.47 -17.48 -13.18
C GLY A 318 12.53 -17.68 -14.69
N VAL A 319 12.33 -16.58 -15.42
CA VAL A 319 12.39 -16.56 -16.88
C VAL A 319 13.46 -15.61 -17.36
N ILE A 320 14.07 -15.92 -18.50
CA ILE A 320 14.90 -14.96 -19.22
C ILE A 320 14.15 -14.48 -20.46
N VAL A 321 13.93 -13.16 -20.58
CA VAL A 321 13.25 -12.52 -21.70
C VAL A 321 13.98 -11.25 -22.09
N ASP A 322 14.26 -11.12 -23.38
CA ASP A 322 15.03 -10.03 -23.99
C ASP A 322 16.38 -9.79 -23.29
N GLY A 323 17.06 -10.90 -22.95
CA GLY A 323 18.34 -10.86 -22.23
C GLY A 323 18.26 -10.36 -20.79
N LYS A 324 17.05 -10.21 -20.22
CA LYS A 324 16.81 -9.88 -18.81
C LYS A 324 16.23 -11.07 -18.07
N TYR A 325 16.72 -11.31 -16.86
CA TYR A 325 16.23 -12.36 -15.98
C TYR A 325 15.20 -11.81 -15.00
N PHE A 326 14.05 -12.48 -14.88
CA PHE A 326 13.02 -12.15 -13.92
C PHE A 326 12.73 -13.37 -13.04
N ASP A 327 12.92 -13.23 -11.73
CA ASP A 327 12.35 -14.16 -10.75
C ASP A 327 10.82 -14.16 -10.86
N ILE A 328 10.17 -15.31 -10.70
CA ILE A 328 8.72 -15.39 -10.54
C ILE A 328 8.42 -15.59 -9.06
N LYS A 329 7.58 -14.72 -8.48
CA LYS A 329 7.15 -14.93 -7.09
C LYS A 329 6.41 -16.27 -6.95
N PRO A 330 6.65 -17.05 -5.86
CA PRO A 330 6.03 -18.36 -5.69
C PRO A 330 4.50 -18.35 -5.81
N GLU A 331 3.84 -17.34 -5.23
CA GLU A 331 2.39 -17.17 -5.32
C GLU A 331 1.91 -16.92 -6.75
N THR A 332 2.66 -16.14 -7.54
CA THR A 332 2.35 -15.88 -8.95
C THR A 332 2.60 -17.11 -9.81
N ARG A 333 3.66 -17.87 -9.52
CA ARG A 333 3.96 -19.12 -10.20
C ARG A 333 2.89 -20.19 -9.97
N ALA A 334 2.25 -20.18 -8.80
CA ALA A 334 1.15 -21.08 -8.46
C ALA A 334 -0.16 -20.73 -9.17
N ASP A 335 -0.36 -19.47 -9.56
CA ASP A 335 -1.61 -19.00 -10.16
C ASP A 335 -1.76 -19.33 -11.65
N ALA A 336 -0.64 -19.48 -12.37
CA ALA A 336 -0.62 -19.75 -13.80
C ALA A 336 0.43 -20.78 -14.18
N ASP A 337 0.15 -21.52 -15.25
CA ASP A 337 1.07 -22.52 -15.79
C ASP A 337 2.00 -21.89 -16.83
N PHE A 338 3.13 -21.36 -16.36
CA PHE A 338 4.14 -20.71 -17.21
C PHE A 338 4.75 -21.64 -18.26
N THR A 339 4.63 -22.97 -18.10
CA THR A 339 5.16 -23.95 -19.07
C THR A 339 4.43 -23.89 -20.41
N LYS A 340 3.24 -23.27 -20.46
CA LYS A 340 2.48 -23.04 -21.69
C LYS A 340 3.08 -21.96 -22.60
N TRP A 341 3.87 -21.05 -22.03
CA TRP A 341 4.38 -19.86 -22.72
C TRP A 341 5.90 -19.79 -22.77
N PHE A 342 6.58 -20.56 -21.92
CA PHE A 342 8.03 -20.59 -21.82
C PHE A 342 8.57 -21.99 -22.05
N ARG A 343 9.76 -22.05 -22.65
CA ARG A 343 10.51 -23.30 -22.79
C ARG A 343 11.01 -23.72 -21.42
N VAL A 344 10.58 -24.88 -20.94
CA VAL A 344 11.10 -25.46 -19.69
C VAL A 344 12.54 -25.96 -19.90
N SER A 345 13.45 -25.55 -19.02
CA SER A 345 14.81 -26.10 -18.93
C SER A 345 14.96 -26.89 -17.63
N THR A 346 15.63 -28.03 -17.71
CA THR A 346 16.10 -28.79 -16.54
C THR A 346 17.39 -28.23 -15.95
N GLY A 347 18.05 -27.31 -16.67
CA GLY A 347 19.23 -26.60 -16.19
C GLY A 347 18.89 -25.61 -15.07
N THR A 348 19.91 -25.20 -14.33
CA THR A 348 19.78 -24.19 -13.27
C THR A 348 20.88 -23.16 -13.42
N LEU A 349 20.59 -21.92 -13.02
CA LEU A 349 21.58 -20.85 -12.92
C LEU A 349 21.65 -20.35 -11.47
N SER A 350 22.80 -19.87 -11.05
CA SER A 350 23.00 -19.22 -9.75
C SER A 350 22.60 -17.74 -9.80
N SER A 351 22.30 -17.16 -8.66
CA SER A 351 22.02 -15.71 -8.56
C SER A 351 23.21 -14.88 -9.02
N ILE A 352 24.43 -15.34 -8.74
CA ILE A 352 25.63 -14.63 -9.16
C ILE A 352 25.86 -14.72 -10.68
N GLY A 353 25.57 -15.87 -11.30
CA GLY A 353 25.62 -16.04 -12.75
C GLY A 353 24.56 -15.24 -13.50
N LEU A 354 23.46 -14.87 -12.82
CA LEU A 354 22.38 -14.03 -13.33
C LEU A 354 22.60 -12.54 -13.05
N SER A 355 23.58 -12.16 -12.22
CA SER A 355 23.70 -10.81 -11.64
C SER A 355 23.77 -9.66 -12.66
N THR A 356 24.31 -9.90 -13.85
CA THR A 356 24.43 -8.91 -14.93
C THR A 356 23.13 -8.68 -15.70
N VAL A 357 22.20 -9.63 -15.63
CA VAL A 357 20.93 -9.61 -16.37
C VAL A 357 19.71 -9.58 -15.46
N ALA A 358 19.89 -9.73 -14.15
CA ALA A 358 18.82 -9.72 -13.17
C ALA A 358 18.01 -8.41 -13.23
N ALA A 359 16.70 -8.53 -13.39
CA ALA A 359 15.77 -7.44 -13.26
C ALA A 359 15.69 -6.99 -11.80
N LEU A 360 15.38 -5.70 -11.60
CA LEU A 360 15.25 -5.11 -10.27
C LEU A 360 14.04 -5.63 -9.49
N SER A 361 13.06 -6.22 -10.18
CA SER A 361 11.81 -6.68 -9.57
C SER A 361 11.37 -8.02 -10.14
N PRO A 362 10.83 -8.92 -9.30
CA PRO A 362 10.26 -10.17 -9.77
C PRO A 362 8.96 -9.93 -10.53
N ILE A 363 8.60 -10.88 -11.39
CA ILE A 363 7.24 -10.99 -11.93
C ILE A 363 6.31 -11.36 -10.78
N THR A 364 5.30 -10.52 -10.58
CA THR A 364 4.19 -10.75 -9.66
C THR A 364 2.88 -10.84 -10.45
N SER A 365 1.77 -11.07 -9.77
CA SER A 365 0.44 -11.13 -10.40
C SER A 365 -0.18 -9.75 -10.66
N LEU A 366 0.51 -8.68 -10.28
CA LEU A 366 0.17 -7.30 -10.60
C LEU A 366 1.43 -6.59 -11.06
N VAL A 367 1.46 -6.18 -12.33
CA VAL A 367 2.63 -5.57 -12.95
C VAL A 367 2.27 -4.24 -13.59
N ILE A 368 3.28 -3.39 -13.76
CA ILE A 368 3.22 -2.18 -14.56
C ILE A 368 4.26 -2.29 -15.67
N ASP A 369 3.88 -1.92 -16.89
CA ASP A 369 4.80 -1.94 -18.02
C ASP A 369 5.53 -0.60 -18.21
N GLU A 370 6.39 -0.53 -19.22
CA GLU A 370 7.19 0.65 -19.54
C GLU A 370 6.33 1.84 -20.01
N ASP A 371 5.11 1.57 -20.46
CA ASP A 371 4.10 2.54 -20.88
C ASP A 371 3.19 2.97 -19.71
N SER A 372 3.53 2.58 -18.48
CA SER A 372 2.76 2.85 -17.25
C SER A 372 1.36 2.24 -17.23
N VAL A 373 1.10 1.22 -18.04
CA VAL A 373 -0.15 0.46 -18.03
C VAL A 373 -0.04 -0.65 -17.00
N ARG A 374 -1.09 -0.82 -16.19
CA ARG A 374 -1.16 -1.86 -15.17
C ARG A 374 -1.88 -3.09 -15.68
N TRP A 375 -1.38 -4.25 -15.26
CA TRP A 375 -1.88 -5.56 -15.68
C TRP A 375 -1.97 -6.49 -14.49
N THR A 376 -3.06 -7.26 -14.42
CA THR A 376 -3.22 -8.31 -13.42
C THR A 376 -3.30 -9.68 -14.08
N LEU A 377 -2.71 -10.68 -13.44
CA LEU A 377 -2.65 -12.03 -13.97
C LEU A 377 -4.02 -12.73 -13.85
N SER A 378 -4.32 -13.53 -14.86
CA SER A 378 -5.37 -14.55 -14.88
C SER A 378 -4.76 -15.88 -15.33
N ASP A 379 -5.55 -16.94 -15.42
CA ASP A 379 -5.07 -18.23 -15.90
C ASP A 379 -4.88 -18.32 -17.41
N THR A 380 -5.46 -17.37 -18.16
CA THR A 380 -5.31 -17.27 -19.61
C THR A 380 -4.27 -16.24 -20.03
N GLY A 381 -3.78 -15.41 -19.10
CA GLY A 381 -2.79 -14.36 -19.37
C GLY A 381 -3.06 -13.06 -18.63
N TRP A 382 -2.59 -11.95 -19.17
CA TRP A 382 -2.72 -10.62 -18.56
C TRP A 382 -4.09 -9.99 -18.82
N ILE A 383 -4.66 -9.33 -17.81
CA ILE A 383 -5.88 -8.53 -17.89
C ILE A 383 -5.51 -7.08 -17.58
N LYS A 384 -5.96 -6.13 -18.39
CA LYS A 384 -5.67 -4.71 -18.17
C LYS A 384 -6.37 -4.20 -16.91
N VAL A 385 -5.69 -3.37 -16.12
CA VAL A 385 -6.26 -2.70 -14.94
C VAL A 385 -6.31 -1.19 -15.20
N THR A 386 -7.50 -0.61 -15.12
CA THR A 386 -7.72 0.84 -15.21
C THR A 386 -8.18 1.46 -13.90
N ASP A 387 -8.39 0.65 -12.86
CA ASP A 387 -8.53 1.15 -11.50
C ASP A 387 -7.25 1.92 -11.10
N ASN A 388 -7.42 3.06 -10.46
CA ASN A 388 -6.34 3.94 -9.99
C ASN A 388 -6.23 3.98 -8.46
N SER A 389 -6.93 3.09 -7.77
CA SER A 389 -6.92 2.97 -6.32
C SER A 389 -5.58 2.45 -5.78
N GLU A 390 -5.35 2.64 -4.47
CA GLU A 390 -4.07 2.37 -3.80
C GLU A 390 -3.52 0.95 -4.02
N TRP A 391 -4.39 -0.06 -4.10
CA TRP A 391 -3.94 -1.45 -4.26
C TRP A 391 -3.11 -1.66 -5.53
N THR A 392 -3.36 -0.85 -6.57
CA THR A 392 -2.66 -0.93 -7.86
C THR A 392 -1.23 -0.40 -7.82
N LYS A 393 -0.85 0.33 -6.77
CA LYS A 393 0.52 0.85 -6.59
C LYS A 393 1.53 -0.22 -6.18
N GLN A 394 1.06 -1.41 -5.81
CA GLN A 394 1.89 -2.57 -5.51
C GLN A 394 2.46 -3.23 -6.78
N ALA A 395 2.09 -2.73 -7.96
CA ALA A 395 2.51 -3.26 -9.24
C ALA A 395 4.04 -3.24 -9.41
N THR A 396 4.63 -4.36 -9.83
CA THR A 396 6.07 -4.44 -10.13
C THR A 396 6.34 -4.11 -11.58
N LEU A 397 7.40 -3.33 -11.84
CA LEU A 397 7.81 -2.96 -13.20
C LEU A 397 8.36 -4.18 -13.94
N ILE A 398 7.83 -4.43 -15.15
CA ILE A 398 8.37 -5.43 -16.10
C ILE A 398 8.55 -4.80 -17.48
N THR A 399 9.38 -5.41 -18.33
CA THR A 399 9.57 -4.93 -19.70
C THR A 399 8.38 -5.29 -20.60
N ASN A 400 8.16 -4.50 -21.64
CA ASN A 400 7.14 -4.79 -22.66
C ASN A 400 7.37 -6.15 -23.35
N ALA A 401 8.63 -6.57 -23.50
CA ALA A 401 8.97 -7.88 -24.04
C ALA A 401 8.54 -9.03 -23.11
N ALA A 402 8.73 -8.89 -21.79
CA ALA A 402 8.29 -9.87 -20.81
C ALA A 402 6.76 -9.96 -20.72
N LEU A 403 6.07 -8.81 -20.75
CA LEU A 403 4.61 -8.73 -20.74
C LEU A 403 4.00 -9.53 -21.92
N ARG A 404 4.51 -9.32 -23.14
CA ARG A 404 3.98 -9.90 -24.38
C ARG A 404 4.19 -11.42 -24.54
N LYS A 405 4.97 -12.07 -23.66
CA LYS A 405 5.12 -13.54 -23.68
C LYS A 405 3.85 -14.26 -23.25
N LEU A 406 3.00 -13.62 -22.44
CA LEU A 406 1.70 -14.16 -22.06
C LEU A 406 0.61 -13.52 -22.93
N PRO A 407 -0.50 -14.24 -23.22
CA PRO A 407 -1.64 -13.67 -23.91
C PRO A 407 -2.23 -12.48 -23.13
N ILE A 408 -2.81 -11.53 -23.85
CA ILE A 408 -3.53 -10.40 -23.26
C ILE A 408 -5.02 -10.61 -23.49
N SER A 409 -5.80 -10.53 -22.41
CA SER A 409 -7.26 -10.61 -22.43
C SER A 409 -7.88 -9.29 -22.86
N GLU A 410 -9.02 -9.35 -23.55
CA GLU A 410 -9.85 -8.18 -23.85
C GLU A 410 -10.64 -7.68 -22.62
N GLN A 411 -10.71 -8.48 -21.56
CA GLN A 411 -11.32 -8.05 -20.30
C GLN A 411 -10.50 -6.93 -19.65
N ILE A 412 -11.18 -6.06 -18.90
CA ILE A 412 -10.57 -4.96 -18.18
C ILE A 412 -11.09 -5.00 -16.73
N VAL A 413 -10.18 -4.83 -15.77
CA VAL A 413 -10.52 -4.59 -14.36
C VAL A 413 -10.57 -3.07 -14.13
N THR A 414 -11.76 -2.59 -13.86
CA THR A 414 -12.09 -1.21 -13.48
C THR A 414 -12.43 -1.15 -11.99
N GLY A 415 -12.56 0.07 -11.44
CA GLY A 415 -12.88 0.29 -10.03
C GLY A 415 -14.24 -0.26 -9.56
N ASP A 416 -15.13 -0.62 -10.50
CA ASP A 416 -16.51 -1.02 -10.23
C ASP A 416 -16.86 -2.38 -10.87
N ASN A 417 -15.91 -3.31 -11.00
CA ASN A 417 -16.18 -4.64 -11.54
C ASN A 417 -16.47 -5.69 -10.47
N PHE A 418 -17.24 -6.71 -10.86
CA PHE A 418 -17.18 -7.98 -10.14
C PHE A 418 -15.87 -8.70 -10.46
N VAL A 419 -15.18 -9.16 -9.42
CA VAL A 419 -13.95 -9.95 -9.54
C VAL A 419 -14.09 -11.26 -8.78
N ARG A 420 -13.43 -12.29 -9.29
CA ARG A 420 -13.39 -13.62 -8.67
C ARG A 420 -12.01 -14.23 -8.85
N ALA A 421 -11.46 -14.80 -7.78
CA ALA A 421 -10.26 -15.60 -7.91
C ALA A 421 -10.57 -16.97 -8.54
N LYS A 422 -9.69 -17.44 -9.41
CA LYS A 422 -9.77 -18.79 -9.97
C LYS A 422 -9.92 -19.85 -8.87
N GLY A 423 -10.82 -20.80 -9.10
CA GLY A 423 -11.09 -21.91 -8.16
C GLY A 423 -11.85 -21.50 -6.90
N GLN A 424 -12.20 -20.21 -6.74
CA GLN A 424 -13.02 -19.73 -5.64
C GLN A 424 -14.45 -19.45 -6.12
N ASN A 425 -15.43 -19.80 -5.28
CA ASN A 425 -16.85 -19.55 -5.59
C ASN A 425 -17.30 -18.14 -5.21
N THR A 426 -16.60 -17.50 -4.29
CA THR A 426 -16.94 -16.15 -3.81
C THR A 426 -16.65 -15.12 -4.89
N ILE A 427 -17.70 -14.38 -5.27
CA ILE A 427 -17.58 -13.23 -6.16
C ILE A 427 -17.59 -11.97 -5.30
N TYR A 428 -16.66 -11.07 -5.58
CA TYR A 428 -16.52 -9.80 -4.91
C TYR A 428 -16.91 -8.67 -5.84
N LEU A 429 -17.52 -7.61 -5.30
CA LEU A 429 -17.55 -6.31 -5.96
C LEU A 429 -16.26 -5.59 -5.60
N LEU A 430 -15.48 -5.18 -6.60
CA LEU A 430 -14.44 -4.18 -6.45
C LEU A 430 -15.15 -2.82 -6.43
N ASP A 431 -14.93 -2.05 -5.36
CA ASP A 431 -15.58 -0.77 -5.09
C ASP A 431 -14.62 0.07 -4.24
N GLU A 432 -14.33 1.29 -4.67
CA GLU A 432 -13.39 2.22 -4.02
C GLU A 432 -12.02 1.59 -3.64
N GLY A 433 -11.51 0.71 -4.50
CA GLY A 433 -10.21 0.04 -4.29
C GLY A 433 -10.22 -1.06 -3.24
N GLN A 434 -11.40 -1.53 -2.82
CA GLN A 434 -11.58 -2.64 -1.90
C GLN A 434 -12.47 -3.70 -2.53
N ILE A 435 -12.28 -4.97 -2.15
CA ILE A 435 -13.18 -6.05 -2.55
C ILE A 435 -14.17 -6.38 -1.43
N ARG A 436 -15.44 -6.42 -1.79
CA ARG A 436 -16.58 -6.68 -0.90
C ARG A 436 -17.32 -7.92 -1.37
N ALA A 437 -17.41 -8.93 -0.52
CA ALA A 437 -18.06 -10.18 -0.90
C ALA A 437 -19.54 -9.93 -1.24
N THR A 438 -20.03 -10.54 -2.33
CA THR A 438 -21.44 -10.51 -2.72
C THR A 438 -22.17 -11.72 -2.15
N TYR A 439 -23.47 -11.56 -1.86
CA TYR A 439 -24.24 -12.63 -1.20
C TYR A 439 -24.72 -13.71 -2.17
N ASN A 440 -25.35 -13.33 -3.30
CA ASN A 440 -25.86 -14.26 -4.31
C ASN A 440 -25.88 -13.63 -5.72
N ALA A 441 -26.35 -14.38 -6.73
CA ALA A 441 -26.43 -13.89 -8.11
C ALA A 441 -27.46 -12.78 -8.33
N ALA A 442 -28.65 -12.89 -7.72
CA ALA A 442 -29.71 -11.89 -7.85
C ALA A 442 -29.27 -10.51 -7.31
N ASP A 443 -28.57 -10.49 -6.18
CA ASP A 443 -28.04 -9.24 -5.62
C ASP A 443 -27.02 -8.59 -6.56
N ARG A 444 -26.24 -9.38 -7.30
CA ARG A 444 -25.29 -8.85 -8.29
C ARG A 444 -25.98 -8.26 -9.51
N GLU A 445 -27.15 -8.74 -9.90
CA GLU A 445 -27.92 -8.11 -10.98
C GLU A 445 -28.35 -6.69 -10.59
N ILE A 446 -28.69 -6.46 -9.31
CA ILE A 446 -29.03 -5.13 -8.80
C ILE A 446 -27.82 -4.21 -8.82
N PHE A 447 -26.68 -4.65 -8.29
CA PHE A 447 -25.43 -3.89 -8.34
C PHE A 447 -24.91 -3.69 -9.77
N GLY A 448 -25.17 -4.64 -10.66
CA GLY A 448 -24.72 -4.63 -12.05
C GLY A 448 -25.32 -3.53 -12.90
N VAL A 449 -26.43 -2.92 -12.45
CA VAL A 449 -27.07 -1.79 -13.14
C VAL A 449 -26.12 -0.58 -13.11
N GLY A 450 -25.62 -0.20 -14.29
CA GLY A 450 -24.68 0.92 -14.45
C GLY A 450 -23.20 0.54 -14.37
N LEU A 451 -22.86 -0.73 -14.08
CA LEU A 451 -21.48 -1.20 -14.17
C LEU A 451 -21.06 -1.34 -15.64
N SER A 452 -19.79 -1.05 -15.90
CA SER A 452 -19.17 -1.26 -17.22
C SER A 452 -19.22 -2.73 -17.68
N ASN A 453 -19.23 -3.67 -16.73
CA ASN A 453 -19.37 -5.11 -16.99
C ASN A 453 -19.93 -5.84 -15.75
N ALA A 454 -21.09 -6.49 -15.91
CA ALA A 454 -21.74 -7.29 -14.87
C ALA A 454 -21.22 -8.73 -14.77
N VAL A 455 -20.43 -9.20 -15.75
CA VAL A 455 -19.81 -10.52 -15.72
C VAL A 455 -18.56 -10.47 -14.83
N PRO A 456 -18.42 -11.36 -13.83
CA PRO A 456 -17.24 -11.39 -12.98
C PRO A 456 -15.96 -11.64 -13.78
N VAL A 457 -14.99 -10.74 -13.64
CA VAL A 457 -13.64 -10.89 -14.20
C VAL A 457 -12.87 -11.91 -13.36
N SER A 458 -12.36 -12.94 -14.02
CA SER A 458 -11.59 -14.00 -13.36
C SER A 458 -10.12 -13.60 -13.25
N ILE A 459 -9.65 -13.36 -12.03
CA ILE A 459 -8.26 -12.98 -11.74
C ILE A 459 -7.54 -14.09 -10.95
N ALA A 460 -6.22 -13.98 -10.90
CA ALA A 460 -5.38 -14.89 -10.12
C ALA A 460 -5.63 -14.74 -8.60
N PRO A 461 -5.59 -15.83 -7.82
CA PRO A 461 -5.68 -15.78 -6.36
C PRO A 461 -4.69 -14.81 -5.70
N SER A 462 -3.43 -14.76 -6.13
CA SER A 462 -2.48 -13.80 -5.56
C SER A 462 -2.84 -12.36 -5.93
N SER A 463 -3.40 -12.09 -7.11
CA SER A 463 -3.93 -10.77 -7.48
C SER A 463 -5.05 -10.34 -6.54
N LEU A 464 -6.01 -11.23 -6.28
CA LEU A 464 -7.14 -10.94 -5.37
C LEU A 464 -6.64 -10.63 -3.94
N ASN A 465 -5.56 -11.26 -3.51
CA ASN A 465 -4.96 -11.02 -2.19
C ASN A 465 -4.24 -9.67 -2.06
N LEU A 466 -3.88 -9.03 -3.18
CA LEU A 466 -3.32 -7.66 -3.16
C LEU A 466 -4.40 -6.60 -2.93
N ILE A 467 -5.67 -6.93 -3.17
CA ILE A 467 -6.79 -5.99 -3.01
C ILE A 467 -7.29 -6.04 -1.56
N PRO A 468 -7.36 -4.89 -0.84
CA PRO A 468 -7.90 -4.84 0.50
C PRO A 468 -9.32 -5.42 0.57
N LYS A 469 -9.55 -6.31 1.53
CA LYS A 469 -10.86 -6.91 1.77
C LYS A 469 -11.67 -6.05 2.72
N SER A 470 -12.95 -5.92 2.43
CA SER A 470 -13.90 -5.20 3.26
C SER A 470 -15.14 -6.03 3.53
N VAL A 471 -16.04 -5.46 4.31
CA VAL A 471 -17.28 -6.10 4.75
C VAL A 471 -18.19 -6.41 3.57
N MET A 472 -18.93 -7.52 3.69
CA MET A 472 -19.88 -7.98 2.68
C MET A 472 -20.83 -6.86 2.25
N ILE A 473 -21.15 -6.80 0.96
CA ILE A 473 -22.07 -5.81 0.41
C ILE A 473 -23.45 -6.43 0.11
N LEU A 474 -24.51 -5.68 0.41
CA LEU A 474 -25.90 -6.03 0.20
C LEU A 474 -26.59 -4.86 -0.51
N PRO A 475 -27.50 -5.12 -1.47
CA PRO A 475 -28.16 -4.04 -2.19
C PRO A 475 -28.98 -3.14 -1.25
N PRO A 476 -29.00 -1.81 -1.46
CA PRO A 476 -29.93 -0.92 -0.77
C PRO A 476 -31.39 -1.40 -0.93
N GLY A 477 -32.22 -1.21 0.09
CA GLY A 477 -33.59 -1.73 0.15
C GLY A 477 -33.69 -3.20 0.58
N THR A 478 -32.57 -3.92 0.74
CA THR A 478 -32.63 -5.31 1.23
C THR A 478 -33.14 -5.34 2.68
N VAL A 479 -34.24 -6.04 2.93
CA VAL A 479 -34.75 -6.28 4.28
C VAL A 479 -34.03 -7.48 4.89
N VAL A 480 -33.43 -7.30 6.07
CA VAL A 480 -32.60 -8.30 6.74
C VAL A 480 -33.05 -8.54 8.17
N LYS A 481 -32.81 -9.75 8.67
CA LYS A 481 -32.98 -10.11 10.08
C LYS A 481 -31.71 -10.77 10.61
N ASN A 482 -31.16 -10.25 11.70
CA ASN A 482 -30.05 -10.88 12.38
C ASN A 482 -30.54 -12.16 13.09
N LYS A 483 -29.97 -13.31 12.72
CA LYS A 483 -30.33 -14.64 13.27
C LYS A 483 -30.12 -14.75 14.78
N LYS A 484 -29.15 -14.01 15.35
CA LYS A 484 -28.78 -14.07 16.77
C LYS A 484 -29.61 -13.10 17.61
N THR A 485 -29.73 -11.84 17.17
CA THR A 485 -30.39 -10.78 17.97
C THR A 485 -31.86 -10.59 17.64
N ASN A 486 -32.35 -11.21 16.55
CA ASN A 486 -33.69 -10.99 15.97
C ASN A 486 -33.98 -9.57 15.48
N VAL A 487 -33.01 -8.64 15.54
CA VAL A 487 -33.14 -7.29 14.99
C VAL A 487 -33.43 -7.36 13.50
N VAL A 488 -34.45 -6.64 13.06
CA VAL A 488 -34.85 -6.49 11.66
C VAL A 488 -34.44 -5.09 11.19
N GLY A 489 -33.95 -4.96 9.98
CA GLY A 489 -33.58 -3.68 9.39
C GLY A 489 -33.60 -3.70 7.87
N ILE A 490 -33.42 -2.53 7.28
CA ILE A 490 -33.33 -2.27 5.86
C ILE A 490 -31.92 -1.78 5.55
N ILE A 491 -31.25 -2.38 4.58
CA ILE A 491 -29.93 -1.94 4.12
C ILE A 491 -30.06 -0.60 3.40
N GLU A 492 -29.28 0.39 3.83
CA GLU A 492 -29.25 1.74 3.30
C GLU A 492 -27.84 2.05 2.78
N GLY A 493 -27.58 1.76 1.51
CA GLY A 493 -26.25 1.97 0.93
C GLY A 493 -25.21 0.94 1.37
N GLY A 494 -23.94 1.28 1.18
CA GLY A 494 -22.82 0.35 1.36
C GLY A 494 -22.52 -0.05 2.81
N SER A 495 -22.89 0.73 3.82
CA SER A 495 -22.41 0.51 5.21
C SER A 495 -23.41 0.92 6.30
N ARG A 496 -24.66 1.22 5.95
CA ARG A 496 -25.68 1.68 6.89
C ARG A 496 -26.90 0.76 6.83
N MET A 497 -27.54 0.56 7.99
CA MET A 497 -28.76 -0.24 8.10
C MET A 497 -29.73 0.47 9.03
N VAL A 498 -30.90 0.81 8.51
CA VAL A 498 -31.97 1.39 9.33
C VAL A 498 -32.75 0.25 10.00
N THR A 499 -32.79 0.24 11.33
CA THR A 499 -33.44 -0.82 12.12
C THR A 499 -34.91 -0.51 12.38
N LEU A 500 -35.72 -1.56 12.51
CA LEU A 500 -37.15 -1.45 12.82
C LEU A 500 -37.37 -1.69 14.32
N GLY A 501 -37.84 -0.67 15.03
CA GLY A 501 -38.23 -0.73 16.43
C GLY A 501 -39.74 -0.76 16.64
N GLU A 502 -40.18 -0.88 17.90
CA GLU A 502 -41.61 -0.96 18.26
C GLU A 502 -42.41 0.28 17.85
N THR A 503 -41.77 1.46 17.88
CA THR A 503 -42.38 2.73 17.52
C THR A 503 -42.09 3.14 16.07
N SER A 504 -41.37 2.33 15.30
CA SER A 504 -41.12 2.62 13.89
C SER A 504 -42.42 2.66 13.09
N MET A 505 -42.44 3.45 12.02
CA MET A 505 -43.57 3.45 11.10
C MET A 505 -43.84 2.04 10.55
N GLN A 506 -45.12 1.69 10.44
CA GLN A 506 -45.52 0.39 9.92
C GLN A 506 -45.42 0.39 8.40
N LEU A 507 -44.52 -0.45 7.88
CA LEU A 507 -44.29 -0.65 6.45
C LEU A 507 -44.62 -2.09 6.07
N THR A 508 -45.24 -2.26 4.91
CA THR A 508 -45.39 -3.55 4.24
C THR A 508 -44.10 -3.84 3.49
N LEU A 509 -43.22 -4.60 4.11
CA LEU A 509 -41.88 -4.89 3.59
C LEU A 509 -41.78 -6.33 3.07
N PRO A 510 -40.87 -6.60 2.11
CA PRO A 510 -40.50 -7.95 1.74
C PRO A 510 -40.09 -8.81 2.95
N ALA A 511 -40.23 -10.13 2.82
CA ALA A 511 -39.82 -11.05 3.88
C ALA A 511 -38.33 -10.87 4.22
N PRO A 512 -37.97 -10.71 5.52
CA PRO A 512 -36.61 -10.38 5.90
C PRO A 512 -35.67 -11.56 5.66
N ARG A 513 -34.55 -11.30 5.00
CA ARG A 513 -33.50 -12.29 4.76
C ARG A 513 -32.75 -12.59 6.06
N PRO A 514 -32.66 -13.86 6.50
CA PRO A 514 -31.97 -14.19 7.74
C PRO A 514 -30.45 -14.24 7.54
N LEU A 515 -29.70 -13.37 8.23
CA LEU A 515 -28.23 -13.24 8.13
C LEU A 515 -27.53 -13.39 9.49
N THR A 516 -26.27 -13.83 9.47
CA THR A 516 -25.45 -13.92 10.69
C THR A 516 -24.93 -12.54 11.12
N SER A 517 -24.52 -12.37 12.38
CA SER A 517 -23.88 -11.13 12.83
C SER A 517 -22.60 -10.79 12.04
N LEU A 518 -21.84 -11.80 11.60
CA LEU A 518 -20.63 -11.59 10.79
C LEU A 518 -20.98 -11.04 9.40
N GLN A 519 -22.07 -11.50 8.79
CA GLN A 519 -22.54 -10.97 7.51
C GLN A 519 -23.05 -9.52 7.61
N LEU A 520 -23.44 -9.08 8.81
CA LEU A 520 -23.95 -7.73 9.07
C LEU A 520 -22.91 -6.79 9.71
N VAL A 521 -21.68 -7.25 9.95
CA VAL A 521 -20.64 -6.50 10.70
C VAL A 521 -20.25 -5.16 10.05
N GLY A 522 -20.57 -4.98 8.78
CA GLY A 522 -20.34 -3.73 8.04
C GLY A 522 -21.43 -2.67 8.20
N TYR A 523 -22.57 -3.03 8.77
CA TYR A 523 -23.77 -2.18 8.81
C TYR A 523 -24.03 -1.73 10.25
N ASN A 524 -23.11 -0.89 10.77
CA ASN A 524 -23.06 -0.50 12.18
C ASN A 524 -23.79 0.81 12.50
N ASP A 525 -24.16 1.59 11.48
CA ASP A 525 -25.00 2.78 11.66
C ASP A 525 -26.48 2.35 11.79
N LEU A 526 -26.87 2.06 13.03
CA LEU A 526 -28.17 1.51 13.42
C LEU A 526 -29.17 2.62 13.77
N GLU A 527 -29.40 3.58 12.87
CA GLU A 527 -30.53 4.50 13.03
C GLU A 527 -31.83 3.67 13.12
N VAL A 528 -32.66 3.93 14.13
CA VAL A 528 -34.00 3.34 14.22
C VAL A 528 -34.92 4.11 13.30
N LEU A 529 -35.65 3.42 12.43
CA LEU A 529 -36.62 4.03 11.53
C LEU A 529 -37.62 4.87 12.34
N GLY A 530 -37.75 6.15 11.99
CA GLY A 530 -38.67 7.05 12.67
C GLY A 530 -40.14 6.59 12.60
N SER A 531 -40.97 7.16 13.46
CA SER A 531 -42.39 6.79 13.56
C SER A 531 -43.28 7.35 12.45
N PHE A 532 -42.81 8.39 11.75
CA PHE A 532 -43.68 9.23 10.91
C PHE A 532 -43.06 9.66 9.60
N LYS A 533 -41.80 10.10 9.62
CA LYS A 533 -41.23 10.89 8.53
C LYS A 533 -40.05 10.18 7.89
N VAL A 534 -40.04 10.17 6.57
CA VAL A 534 -38.88 9.77 5.76
C VAL A 534 -38.47 10.90 4.85
N LYS A 535 -37.20 10.92 4.46
CA LYS A 535 -36.69 11.80 3.42
C LYS A 535 -36.31 10.95 2.22
N CYS A 536 -36.99 11.16 1.11
CA CYS A 536 -36.80 10.45 -0.16
C CYS A 536 -36.48 11.47 -1.25
N ASP A 537 -35.37 11.28 -1.96
CA ASP A 537 -34.91 12.20 -3.03
C ASP A 537 -34.92 13.69 -2.63
N GLY A 538 -34.50 14.00 -1.39
CA GLY A 538 -34.48 15.37 -0.89
C GLY A 538 -35.79 15.85 -0.24
N ASP A 539 -36.92 15.22 -0.54
CA ASP A 539 -38.24 15.62 -0.06
C ASP A 539 -38.67 14.87 1.21
N ILE A 540 -39.41 15.56 2.09
CA ILE A 540 -39.94 14.98 3.33
C ILE A 540 -41.35 14.47 3.10
N PHE A 541 -41.58 13.20 3.44
CA PHE A 541 -42.87 12.54 3.36
C PHE A 541 -43.32 12.09 4.75
N LEU A 542 -44.63 12.13 4.99
CA LEU A 542 -45.26 11.37 6.07
C LEU A 542 -45.62 9.99 5.57
N VAL A 543 -45.40 8.98 6.41
CA VAL A 543 -45.71 7.60 6.09
C VAL A 543 -46.91 7.13 6.90
N SER A 544 -47.94 6.67 6.20
CA SER A 544 -49.10 6.01 6.79
C SER A 544 -49.60 4.94 5.83
N ASP A 545 -50.11 3.83 6.36
CA ASP A 545 -50.63 2.72 5.56
C ASP A 545 -49.63 2.20 4.50
N SER A 546 -48.33 2.18 4.84
CA SER A 546 -47.24 1.83 3.90
C SER A 546 -47.16 2.73 2.66
N GLN A 547 -47.64 3.97 2.72
CA GLN A 547 -47.58 4.92 1.63
C GLN A 547 -46.82 6.21 1.97
N LEU A 548 -46.12 6.77 0.98
CA LEU A 548 -45.49 8.09 1.04
C LEU A 548 -46.53 9.18 0.75
N HIS A 549 -46.82 10.02 1.74
CA HIS A 549 -47.69 11.17 1.60
C HIS A 549 -46.89 12.46 1.58
N SER A 550 -47.13 13.31 0.57
CA SER A 550 -46.55 14.64 0.56
C SER A 550 -47.05 15.46 1.75
N ILE A 551 -46.22 16.34 2.28
CA ILE A 551 -46.59 17.22 3.39
C ILE A 551 -45.83 18.55 3.28
N PRO A 552 -46.48 19.71 3.47
CA PRO A 552 -45.77 20.98 3.54
C PRO A 552 -44.76 20.99 4.70
N VAL A 553 -43.55 21.54 4.46
CA VAL A 553 -42.45 21.55 5.44
C VAL A 553 -42.86 22.19 6.78
N ALA A 554 -43.67 23.25 6.75
CA ALA A 554 -44.20 23.88 7.97
C ALA A 554 -45.07 22.92 8.78
N THR A 555 -45.96 22.18 8.12
CA THR A 555 -46.85 21.20 8.76
C THR A 555 -46.10 19.95 9.23
N ALA A 556 -45.04 19.54 8.53
CA ALA A 556 -44.21 18.41 8.93
C ALA A 556 -43.51 18.61 10.29
N ARG A 557 -43.39 19.87 10.76
CA ARG A 557 -42.86 20.23 12.09
C ARG A 557 -43.83 19.91 13.22
N GLU A 558 -45.13 19.83 12.93
CA GLU A 558 -46.14 19.46 13.92
C GLU A 558 -46.07 17.97 14.28
N TYR A 559 -45.50 17.14 13.41
CA TYR A 559 -45.25 15.72 13.68
C TYR A 559 -43.86 15.54 14.31
N PRO A 560 -43.72 14.66 15.31
CA PRO A 560 -42.48 14.53 16.07
C PRO A 560 -41.40 13.78 15.29
N GLY A 561 -40.16 13.82 15.80
CA GLY A 561 -39.01 13.10 15.24
C GLY A 561 -38.33 13.80 14.05
N ARG A 562 -37.15 13.32 13.67
CA ARG A 562 -36.48 13.71 12.43
C ARG A 562 -36.98 12.83 11.28
N ALA A 563 -36.83 13.31 10.04
CA ALA A 563 -37.09 12.47 8.88
C ALA A 563 -35.91 11.52 8.68
N THR A 564 -36.16 10.20 8.71
CA THR A 564 -35.13 9.20 8.41
C THR A 564 -34.79 9.28 6.92
N VAL A 565 -33.51 9.48 6.61
CA VAL A 565 -33.06 9.58 5.21
C VAL A 565 -32.96 8.19 4.61
N LEU A 566 -33.65 7.97 3.49
CA LEU A 566 -33.71 6.69 2.78
C LEU A 566 -33.08 6.82 1.39
N SER A 567 -32.46 5.74 0.91
CA SER A 567 -31.97 5.63 -0.46
C SER A 567 -33.15 5.58 -1.45
N PRO A 568 -32.93 5.96 -2.74
CA PRO A 568 -33.96 5.86 -3.76
C PRO A 568 -34.57 4.46 -3.86
N GLU A 569 -33.75 3.41 -3.77
CA GLU A 569 -34.16 2.00 -3.84
C GLU A 569 -35.08 1.64 -2.69
N THR A 570 -34.77 2.08 -1.47
CA THR A 570 -35.65 1.87 -0.31
C THR A 570 -36.94 2.68 -0.42
N CYS A 571 -36.88 3.91 -0.93
CA CYS A 571 -38.07 4.72 -1.14
C CYS A 571 -39.05 4.07 -2.13
N LEU A 572 -38.55 3.35 -3.13
CA LEU A 572 -39.39 2.59 -4.08
C LEU A 572 -40.13 1.42 -3.43
N LEU A 573 -39.72 0.95 -2.24
CA LEU A 573 -40.46 -0.05 -1.48
C LEU A 573 -41.74 0.51 -0.83
N ILE A 574 -41.86 1.84 -0.74
CA ILE A 574 -42.99 2.52 -0.10
C ILE A 574 -43.83 3.16 -1.20
N SER A 575 -45.10 2.76 -1.32
CA SER A 575 -45.95 3.20 -2.44
C SER A 575 -46.26 4.70 -2.35
N PRO A 576 -46.17 5.49 -3.43
CA PRO A 576 -46.57 6.89 -3.38
C PRO A 576 -48.09 7.03 -3.18
N SER A 577 -48.50 8.02 -2.39
CA SER A 577 -49.91 8.38 -2.24
C SER A 577 -50.22 9.70 -2.94
N PRO A 578 -51.35 9.82 -3.66
CA PRO A 578 -51.80 11.10 -4.18
C PRO A 578 -52.31 12.05 -3.09
N LYS A 579 -52.50 11.55 -1.86
CA LYS A 579 -53.03 12.35 -0.74
C LYS A 579 -51.91 13.13 -0.06
N GLN A 580 -52.06 14.44 -0.01
CA GLN A 580 -51.24 15.31 0.84
C GLN A 580 -51.73 15.25 2.30
N PHE A 581 -50.81 15.22 3.25
CA PHE A 581 -51.11 15.31 4.68
C PHE A 581 -51.21 16.76 5.16
N SER A 582 -52.06 16.95 6.17
CA SER A 582 -52.16 18.19 6.93
C SER A 582 -51.92 17.93 8.42
N GLN A 583 -52.13 18.93 9.27
CA GLN A 583 -52.19 18.74 10.73
C GLN A 583 -53.44 17.97 11.20
N TYR A 584 -54.37 17.67 10.30
CA TYR A 584 -55.61 16.96 10.62
C TYR A 584 -55.56 15.50 10.17
N ILE A 585 -55.75 14.59 11.12
CA ILE A 585 -55.73 13.14 10.89
C ILE A 585 -56.98 12.47 11.45
N GLY A 586 -57.32 11.32 10.89
CA GLY A 586 -58.51 10.56 11.26
C GLY A 586 -58.21 9.12 11.62
N LEU A 587 -59.00 8.55 12.52
CA LEU A 587 -59.06 7.10 12.72
C LEU A 587 -60.42 6.57 12.31
N ARG A 588 -60.40 5.53 11.49
CA ARG A 588 -61.57 4.73 11.15
C ARG A 588 -61.44 3.39 11.89
N THR A 589 -62.37 3.11 12.81
CA THR A 589 -62.39 1.84 13.55
C THR A 589 -63.64 1.07 13.19
N THR A 590 -63.50 -0.14 12.66
CA THR A 590 -64.62 -1.04 12.38
C THR A 590 -64.67 -2.11 13.46
N ASP A 591 -65.76 -2.16 14.20
CA ASP A 591 -65.95 -3.19 15.22
C ASP A 591 -66.10 -4.58 14.56
N ALA A 592 -65.27 -5.52 15.00
CA ALA A 592 -65.16 -6.83 14.36
C ALA A 592 -66.46 -7.66 14.44
N LYS A 593 -67.26 -7.45 15.50
CA LYS A 593 -68.48 -8.21 15.81
C LYS A 593 -69.73 -7.57 15.19
N THR A 594 -69.88 -6.26 15.36
CA THR A 594 -71.07 -5.50 14.93
C THR A 594 -70.93 -4.95 13.52
N LYS A 595 -69.73 -4.99 12.93
CA LYS A 595 -69.37 -4.36 11.64
C LYS A 595 -69.63 -2.85 11.59
N LYS A 596 -69.94 -2.22 12.74
CA LYS A 596 -70.17 -0.78 12.83
C LYS A 596 -68.85 -0.05 12.73
N THR A 597 -68.77 0.92 11.81
CA THR A 597 -67.63 1.82 11.69
C THR A 597 -67.82 3.07 12.54
N SER A 598 -66.82 3.43 13.34
CA SER A 598 -66.72 4.70 14.05
C SER A 598 -65.58 5.55 13.47
N TYR A 599 -65.73 6.87 13.58
CA TYR A 599 -64.80 7.85 13.01
C TYR A 599 -64.41 8.85 14.09
N LYS A 600 -63.11 9.07 14.26
CA LYS A 600 -62.56 10.11 15.14
C LYS A 600 -61.61 11.00 14.33
N ALA A 601 -61.66 12.30 14.57
CA ALA A 601 -60.74 13.27 13.98
C ALA A 601 -59.85 13.86 15.07
N PHE A 602 -58.62 14.21 14.71
CA PHE A 602 -57.62 14.79 15.59
C PHE A 602 -56.89 15.94 14.89
N LYS A 603 -56.43 16.91 15.66
CA LYS A 603 -55.44 17.92 15.24
C LYS A 603 -54.10 17.60 15.88
N VAL A 604 -53.03 17.56 15.10
CA VAL A 604 -51.67 17.34 15.57
C VAL A 604 -51.02 18.70 15.78
N ILE A 605 -50.57 18.98 17.01
CA ILE A 605 -49.86 20.21 17.37
C ILE A 605 -48.66 19.82 18.20
N LYS A 606 -47.45 20.21 17.75
CA LYS A 606 -46.18 19.97 18.45
C LYS A 606 -46.02 18.52 18.94
N GLY A 607 -46.41 17.57 18.12
CA GLY A 607 -46.31 16.14 18.37
C GLY A 607 -47.41 15.52 19.23
N ILE A 608 -48.45 16.28 19.62
CA ILE A 608 -49.57 15.80 20.43
C ILE A 608 -50.83 15.77 19.56
N ARG A 609 -51.59 14.67 19.61
CA ARG A 609 -52.90 14.56 18.95
C ARG A 609 -54.01 15.02 19.89
N TYR A 610 -54.80 16.00 19.47
CA TYR A 610 -55.93 16.52 20.23
C TYR A 610 -57.23 16.06 19.55
N PRO A 611 -58.09 15.26 20.23
CA PRO A 611 -59.32 14.76 19.62
C PRO A 611 -60.36 15.86 19.46
N PHE A 612 -61.12 15.82 18.37
CA PHE A 612 -62.36 16.59 18.23
C PHE A 612 -63.54 15.81 18.80
N LYS A 613 -64.49 16.52 19.42
CA LYS A 613 -65.74 15.94 19.93
C LYS A 613 -66.53 15.17 18.87
N ASN A 614 -66.55 15.67 17.63
CA ASN A 614 -67.23 15.06 16.49
C ASN A 614 -66.64 15.61 15.16
N LEU A 615 -67.02 14.99 14.04
CA LEU A 615 -66.55 15.41 12.70
C LEU A 615 -67.02 16.81 12.29
N ALA A 616 -68.11 17.34 12.86
CA ALA A 616 -68.58 18.69 12.54
C ALA A 616 -67.65 19.76 13.13
N ASP A 617 -67.10 19.52 14.32
CA ASP A 617 -66.14 20.44 14.95
C ASP A 617 -64.80 20.46 14.21
N TYR A 618 -64.33 19.30 13.73
CA TYR A 618 -63.18 19.24 12.80
C TYR A 618 -63.43 20.05 11.53
N LYS A 619 -64.59 19.87 10.87
CA LYS A 619 -64.91 20.58 9.62
C LYS A 619 -64.93 22.10 9.80
N LYS A 620 -65.29 22.60 10.99
CA LYS A 620 -65.24 24.02 11.33
C LYS A 620 -63.81 24.54 11.56
N ASP A 621 -62.95 23.75 12.20
CA ASP A 621 -61.56 24.15 12.48
C ASP A 621 -60.64 24.01 11.26
N ASN A 622 -60.93 23.08 10.34
CA ASN A 622 -60.09 22.83 9.18
C ASN A 622 -60.17 23.94 8.12
N SER A 623 -59.18 24.82 8.12
CA SER A 623 -59.01 25.91 7.16
C SER A 623 -58.16 25.54 5.93
N THR A 624 -57.66 24.31 5.84
CA THR A 624 -56.66 23.92 4.81
C THR A 624 -57.27 23.54 3.46
N GLY A 625 -58.57 23.25 3.41
CA GLY A 625 -59.23 22.69 2.23
C GLY A 625 -58.90 21.21 1.94
N LEU A 626 -57.96 20.62 2.69
CA LEU A 626 -57.59 19.20 2.56
C LEU A 626 -58.55 18.31 3.33
N GLN A 627 -58.88 17.15 2.76
CA GLN A 627 -59.64 16.11 3.44
C GLN A 627 -58.82 15.46 4.56
N LEU A 628 -59.50 14.91 5.55
CA LEU A 628 -58.90 14.19 6.66
C LEU A 628 -58.09 12.99 6.13
N ASN A 629 -56.82 12.88 6.51
CA ASN A 629 -56.01 11.71 6.23
C ASN A 629 -56.34 10.62 7.25
N TRP A 630 -56.99 9.54 6.81
CA TRP A 630 -57.29 8.39 7.67
C TRP A 630 -56.02 7.56 7.86
N VAL A 631 -55.57 7.45 9.11
CA VAL A 631 -54.34 6.75 9.52
C VAL A 631 -54.66 5.47 10.29
N THR A 632 -53.66 4.60 10.42
CA THR A 632 -53.77 3.37 11.22
C THR A 632 -53.72 3.65 12.72
N GLU A 633 -54.18 2.70 13.53
CA GLU A 633 -54.06 2.78 14.99
C GLU A 633 -52.60 2.80 15.45
N GLY A 634 -51.71 2.05 14.77
CA GLY A 634 -50.27 2.06 15.03
C GLY A 634 -49.63 3.45 14.83
N PHE A 635 -49.97 4.13 13.73
CA PHE A 635 -49.55 5.53 13.50
C PHE A 635 -49.99 6.42 14.67
N LEU A 636 -51.24 6.25 15.09
CA LEU A 636 -51.84 7.05 16.14
C LEU A 636 -51.24 6.78 17.53
N ASN A 637 -50.84 5.54 17.83
CA ASN A 637 -50.24 5.16 19.09
C ASN A 637 -48.85 5.78 19.30
N ASN A 638 -48.17 6.15 18.21
CA ASN A 638 -46.92 6.90 18.26
C ASN A 638 -47.13 8.41 18.58
N LEU A 639 -48.38 8.89 18.71
CA LEU A 639 -48.71 10.25 19.11
C LEU A 639 -49.37 10.27 20.51
N PRO A 640 -48.79 10.98 21.50
CA PRO A 640 -49.45 11.24 22.77
C PRO A 640 -50.81 11.93 22.59
N ILE A 641 -51.81 11.50 23.36
CA ILE A 641 -53.15 12.10 23.34
C ILE A 641 -53.24 13.30 24.28
N GLY A 642 -53.68 14.44 23.74
CA GLY A 642 -53.98 15.65 24.49
C GLY A 642 -55.46 15.75 24.88
N ALA A 643 -55.83 16.85 25.52
CA ALA A 643 -57.22 17.14 25.88
C ALA A 643 -58.13 17.25 24.64
N GLU A 644 -59.41 16.95 24.79
CA GLU A 644 -60.39 17.18 23.73
C GLU A 644 -60.42 18.66 23.35
N ILE A 645 -60.39 18.94 22.04
CA ILE A 645 -60.56 20.29 21.52
C ILE A 645 -62.02 20.69 21.75
N GLN A 646 -62.25 21.41 22.84
CA GLN A 646 -63.50 22.12 23.04
C GLN A 646 -63.50 23.28 22.07
N SER A 647 -64.39 23.21 21.06
CA SER A 647 -64.63 24.19 20.00
C SER A 647 -63.72 25.42 20.08
N PRO A 648 -62.64 25.51 19.27
CA PRO A 648 -61.90 26.75 19.22
C PRO A 648 -62.85 27.75 18.58
N GLY A 649 -63.23 28.78 19.34
CA GLY A 649 -63.84 29.96 18.77
C GLY A 649 -63.03 30.38 17.54
N LYS A 650 -63.75 30.74 16.48
CA LYS A 650 -63.25 31.33 15.23
C LYS A 650 -61.82 31.85 15.40
N PRO A 651 -60.82 31.31 14.69
CA PRO A 651 -59.47 31.83 14.82
C PRO A 651 -59.53 33.34 14.53
N VAL A 652 -59.16 34.14 15.52
CA VAL A 652 -58.58 35.44 15.21
C VAL A 652 -57.42 35.09 14.29
N VAL A 653 -57.51 35.55 13.05
CA VAL A 653 -56.37 35.60 12.14
C VAL A 653 -55.34 36.48 12.84
N VAL A 654 -54.46 35.87 13.64
CA VAL A 654 -53.12 36.39 13.79
C VAL A 654 -52.41 35.84 12.56
N GLU A 655 -52.56 36.57 11.46
CA GLU A 655 -51.58 36.51 10.38
C GLU A 655 -50.22 36.64 11.11
N PRO A 656 -49.31 35.65 11.01
CA PRO A 656 -47.96 35.91 11.47
C PRO A 656 -47.55 37.16 10.70
N GLU A 657 -47.21 38.26 11.38
CA GLU A 657 -46.65 39.41 10.69
C GLU A 657 -45.61 38.86 9.74
N ALA A 658 -45.86 38.99 8.44
CA ALA A 658 -44.97 38.47 7.44
C ALA A 658 -43.62 39.09 7.76
N LYS A 659 -42.64 38.27 8.14
CA LYS A 659 -41.28 38.78 8.37
C LYS A 659 -40.85 39.36 7.06
N THR A 660 -40.74 40.68 7.01
CA THR A 660 -40.35 41.37 5.79
C THR A 660 -38.89 41.76 5.89
N TYR A 661 -38.22 41.76 4.75
CA TYR A 661 -36.85 42.21 4.63
C TYR A 661 -36.78 43.30 3.57
N LYS A 662 -36.21 44.45 3.95
CA LYS A 662 -35.94 45.55 3.02
C LYS A 662 -34.58 45.31 2.40
N ILE A 663 -34.56 45.10 1.08
CA ILE A 663 -33.35 44.84 0.30
C ILE A 663 -32.41 46.05 0.42
N ILE A 664 -31.16 45.82 0.78
CA ILE A 664 -30.13 46.87 0.88
C ILE A 664 -29.10 46.74 -0.25
N SER A 665 -28.28 47.77 -0.45
CA SER A 665 -27.23 47.76 -1.46
C SER A 665 -26.27 46.58 -1.24
N GLY A 666 -26.09 45.74 -2.26
CA GLY A 666 -25.23 44.53 -2.22
C GLY A 666 -25.97 43.21 -1.98
N ASP A 667 -27.28 43.24 -1.74
CA ASP A 667 -28.08 42.01 -1.62
C ASP A 667 -28.39 41.36 -2.98
N SER A 668 -28.43 40.02 -2.99
CA SER A 668 -29.04 39.21 -4.05
C SER A 668 -30.11 38.29 -3.42
N LEU A 669 -31.08 37.78 -4.20
CA LEU A 669 -32.02 36.80 -3.65
C LEU A 669 -31.31 35.56 -3.09
N SER A 670 -30.16 35.18 -3.65
CA SER A 670 -29.33 34.08 -3.16
C SER A 670 -28.70 34.38 -1.81
N SER A 671 -28.12 35.58 -1.61
CA SER A 671 -27.52 35.95 -0.33
C SER A 671 -28.58 36.11 0.77
N ILE A 672 -29.75 36.63 0.42
CA ILE A 672 -30.90 36.73 1.34
C ILE A 672 -31.42 35.34 1.69
N ALA A 673 -31.55 34.43 0.73
CA ALA A 673 -32.00 33.07 0.97
C ALA A 673 -31.11 32.32 1.97
N VAL A 674 -29.79 32.43 1.81
CA VAL A 674 -28.82 31.87 2.76
C VAL A 674 -28.95 32.51 4.14
N LYS A 675 -29.01 33.85 4.20
CA LYS A 675 -29.11 34.62 5.45
C LYS A 675 -30.34 34.23 6.30
N PHE A 676 -31.45 33.88 5.65
CA PHE A 676 -32.69 33.52 6.32
C PHE A 676 -33.04 32.02 6.23
N ASN A 677 -32.06 31.19 5.85
CA ASN A 677 -32.20 29.73 5.78
C ASN A 677 -33.44 29.28 4.95
N THR A 678 -33.58 29.86 3.77
CA THR A 678 -34.61 29.55 2.76
C THR A 678 -33.95 29.35 1.38
N THR A 679 -34.74 29.24 0.31
CA THR A 679 -34.25 29.12 -1.07
C THR A 679 -34.71 30.30 -1.91
N VAL A 680 -33.96 30.58 -2.98
CA VAL A 680 -34.31 31.60 -3.98
C VAL A 680 -35.70 31.32 -4.57
N ALA A 681 -36.01 30.06 -4.86
CA ALA A 681 -37.30 29.65 -5.39
C ALA A 681 -38.47 29.96 -4.45
N ILE A 682 -38.28 29.77 -3.13
CA ILE A 682 -39.30 30.12 -2.13
C ILE A 682 -39.48 31.64 -2.05
N LEU A 683 -38.38 32.40 -2.02
CA LEU A 683 -38.45 33.87 -2.00
C LEU A 683 -39.12 34.42 -3.27
N MET A 684 -38.80 33.88 -4.44
CA MET A 684 -39.39 34.28 -5.71
C MET A 684 -40.90 34.00 -5.73
N ARG A 685 -41.29 32.78 -5.38
CA ARG A 685 -42.70 32.37 -5.34
C ARG A 685 -43.51 33.16 -4.33
N LEU A 686 -42.96 33.41 -3.14
CA LEU A 686 -43.63 34.14 -2.07
C LEU A 686 -43.86 35.62 -2.41
N ASN A 687 -43.01 36.18 -3.27
CA ASN A 687 -43.01 37.60 -3.63
C ASN A 687 -43.43 37.90 -5.08
N GLY A 688 -43.81 36.88 -5.86
CA GLY A 688 -44.18 37.04 -7.27
C GLY A 688 -43.02 37.54 -8.16
N ILE A 689 -41.77 37.23 -7.77
CA ILE A 689 -40.59 37.64 -8.53
C ILE A 689 -40.30 36.57 -9.59
N ASN A 690 -40.44 36.93 -10.86
CA ASN A 690 -40.23 36.00 -11.98
C ASN A 690 -38.78 35.94 -12.46
N ASN A 691 -37.96 36.94 -12.12
CA ASN A 691 -36.53 36.97 -12.44
C ASN A 691 -35.72 37.30 -11.17
N PRO A 692 -34.88 36.37 -10.68
CA PRO A 692 -34.18 36.54 -9.41
C PRO A 692 -33.14 37.67 -9.42
N ASP A 693 -32.70 38.11 -10.61
CA ASP A 693 -31.72 39.17 -10.79
C ASP A 693 -32.36 40.57 -10.87
N ARG A 694 -33.69 40.65 -10.82
CA ARG A 694 -34.45 41.91 -10.91
C ARG A 694 -35.11 42.27 -9.59
N ILE A 695 -34.29 42.50 -8.57
CA ILE A 695 -34.70 43.08 -7.29
C ILE A 695 -34.11 44.48 -7.11
N ALA A 696 -34.84 45.39 -6.45
CA ALA A 696 -34.42 46.76 -6.26
C ALA A 696 -34.02 47.05 -4.81
N VAL A 697 -33.00 47.89 -4.61
CA VAL A 697 -32.64 48.40 -3.28
C VAL A 697 -33.83 49.19 -2.73
N GLY A 698 -34.20 48.89 -1.49
CA GLY A 698 -35.36 49.45 -0.80
C GLY A 698 -36.66 48.67 -1.01
N GLN A 699 -36.70 47.69 -1.92
CA GLN A 699 -37.84 46.79 -2.09
C GLN A 699 -38.04 45.94 -0.83
N ILE A 700 -39.28 45.83 -0.38
CA ILE A 700 -39.65 45.00 0.76
C ILE A 700 -40.14 43.66 0.23
N ILE A 701 -39.50 42.58 0.67
CA ILE A 701 -39.90 41.20 0.33
C ILE A 701 -40.34 40.45 1.58
N LYS A 702 -41.33 39.59 1.43
CA LYS A 702 -41.81 38.62 2.41
C LYS A 702 -40.80 37.49 2.55
N LEU A 703 -40.55 37.08 3.78
CA LEU A 703 -39.78 35.89 4.16
C LEU A 703 -40.74 34.77 4.61
N PRO A 704 -40.38 33.50 4.40
CA PRO A 704 -41.22 32.34 4.73
C PRO A 704 -41.34 32.01 6.22
#